data_AF-A0A0L0SZU4-F1
#
_entry.id   AF-A0A0L0SZU4-F1
#
_cell.length_a   1.000
_cell.length_b   1.000
_cell.length_c   1.000
_cell.angle_alpha   90.00
_cell.angle_beta   90.00
_cell.angle_gamma   90.00
#
_symmetry.space_group_name_H-M   'P 1'
#
loop_
_entity.id
_entity.type
_entity.pdbx_description
1 polymer ?
#
loop_
_entity_poly.entity_id
_entity_poly.type
_entity_poly.pdbx_seq_one_letter_code
_entity_poly.pdbx_strand_id
1 'polypeptide(L)'
;MSTPSVPASCFWSASVLVSTPTTQTTHTTEQTLLQTDWIPHKVVPVTSYSHLAQSASDLLASHAFVRSLILINCGGITDLAPLLPNLQPHHRVYVLDSRRPLNLDNLFANELVAVLDDGHVDKDLAAEREAYDRVEFAPDESDGEDEDEEMDDEDDVGEEVDVDGDDDDDEPDPDADPNDPDASTSDKENAPHFPSSTTAVPNPRKRKRRPTAESADTRRRQRRLATRAAQATLVDYYAQGTWYGTSVAMLAFDLVHQVGRATVDAVWCAILGVTYQFEHELIAEPRYLQAVRDLDAHVARLSPTVDADAVVPGGDLSAAVRVAREPDVRVPLYRHWTLWDALAHARGISCRLATWTSRGVDRLQFLLTKMGVPMDEYRKPFLHMDKALKDAVWTQLETHAPLVRLDLLTCPTFVRSAPLVTPVSATDAVAALGALAVSPAATVRTAASAASGVGNTHDDLVGATVAVPSGVAGDAAAAALLTGAPAADGSEPDPSAVFYALLDALTKPRLLAHGLAAARTLAKAVVTVAGAVVVRRAIKTMKGFRYAMIHDAGSSSSSSSNTGVHGTALAHPVALRLLTLQLAGALREINRVELPLVTAVLREDGVYVVMGHVAAQTPGMVRRNILGEAFQAAAEATNARHRQDAFDASVVEVAREDIGEYLEQLQVELARMRVGA
;
A
#
# COMPACT_ATOMS: atom_id res chain seq x y z
N MET A 1 -2.38 1.81 -62.87
CA MET A 1 -2.87 2.91 -62.02
C MET A 1 -3.01 2.35 -60.62
N SER A 2 -2.01 2.66 -59.80
CA SER A 2 -1.95 2.35 -58.38
C SER A 2 -2.76 3.40 -57.62
N THR A 3 -3.64 2.96 -56.72
CA THR A 3 -3.95 3.55 -55.39
C THR A 3 -5.02 2.66 -54.71
N PRO A 4 -5.05 2.58 -53.37
CA PRO A 4 -3.91 2.31 -52.50
C PRO A 4 -4.19 1.14 -51.55
N SER A 5 -3.11 0.49 -51.11
CA SER A 5 -3.09 -0.31 -49.89
C SER A 5 -3.61 0.55 -48.73
N VAL A 6 -4.67 0.08 -48.06
CA VAL A 6 -5.03 0.59 -46.73
C VAL A 6 -3.79 0.34 -45.84
N PRO A 7 -3.20 1.37 -45.23
CA PRO A 7 -2.04 1.18 -44.37
C PRO A 7 -2.45 0.28 -43.20
N ALA A 8 -1.51 -0.52 -42.70
CA ALA A 8 -1.62 -1.15 -41.39
C ALA A 8 -1.93 -0.04 -40.38
N SER A 9 -3.20 0.13 -40.05
CA SER A 9 -3.64 0.99 -38.97
C SER A 9 -2.93 0.45 -37.73
N CYS A 10 -1.97 1.22 -37.22
CA CYS A 10 -1.33 0.99 -35.96
C CYS A 10 -2.42 0.84 -34.90
N PHE A 11 -2.82 -0.40 -34.60
CA PHE A 11 -3.64 -0.67 -33.44
C PHE A 11 -2.72 -0.54 -32.24
N TRP A 12 -2.78 0.60 -31.59
CA TRP A 12 -2.14 0.81 -30.30
C TRP A 12 -2.87 -0.08 -29.29
N SER A 13 -2.22 -1.12 -28.80
CA SER A 13 -2.77 -1.96 -27.75
C SER A 13 -2.02 -1.75 -26.44
N ALA A 14 -2.76 -1.53 -25.36
CA ALA A 14 -2.22 -1.46 -24.00
C ALA A 14 -2.39 -2.82 -23.31
N SER A 15 -1.37 -3.29 -22.59
CA SER A 15 -1.53 -4.43 -21.68
C SER A 15 -1.47 -3.93 -20.24
N VAL A 16 -2.47 -4.27 -19.45
CA VAL A 16 -2.62 -3.85 -18.06
C VAL A 16 -2.30 -5.04 -17.17
N LEU A 17 -1.23 -4.95 -16.39
CA LEU A 17 -0.83 -5.98 -15.44
C LEU A 17 -1.21 -5.51 -14.03
N VAL A 18 -2.01 -6.31 -13.33
CA VAL A 18 -2.67 -5.89 -12.09
C VAL A 18 -2.31 -6.81 -10.94
N SER A 19 -1.78 -6.27 -9.85
CA SER A 19 -1.42 -7.08 -8.69
C SER A 19 -2.63 -7.63 -7.94
N THR A 20 -2.67 -8.95 -7.77
CA THR A 20 -3.69 -9.67 -7.00
C THR A 20 -3.09 -10.08 -5.65
N PRO A 21 -3.88 -10.13 -4.57
CA PRO A 21 -5.35 -10.03 -4.50
C PRO A 21 -5.81 -8.76 -3.75
N THR A 22 -5.26 -7.60 -4.09
CA THR A 22 -5.55 -6.36 -3.34
C THR A 22 -6.87 -5.74 -3.80
N THR A 23 -7.76 -5.40 -2.87
CA THR A 23 -9.00 -4.65 -3.15
C THR A 23 -8.73 -3.18 -3.51
N GLN A 24 -7.46 -2.77 -3.54
CA GLN A 24 -6.99 -1.48 -4.05
C GLN A 24 -7.03 -1.40 -5.59
N THR A 25 -7.30 -2.51 -6.27
CA THR A 25 -7.21 -2.59 -7.73
C THR A 25 -8.42 -1.98 -8.42
N THR A 26 -8.18 -0.84 -9.07
CA THR A 26 -9.14 0.03 -9.75
C THR A 26 -9.71 -0.47 -11.07
N HIS A 27 -9.79 -1.79 -11.22
CA HIS A 27 -9.96 -2.40 -12.52
C HIS A 27 -11.26 -2.00 -13.24
N THR A 28 -12.35 -1.69 -12.52
CA THR A 28 -13.59 -1.16 -13.13
C THR A 28 -13.39 0.21 -13.79
N THR A 29 -12.63 1.11 -13.19
CA THR A 29 -12.52 2.50 -13.67
C THR A 29 -11.66 2.60 -14.93
N GLU A 30 -10.51 1.93 -14.96
CA GLU A 30 -9.55 2.02 -16.06
C GLU A 30 -9.99 1.23 -17.29
N GLN A 31 -10.56 0.03 -17.11
CA GLN A 31 -11.18 -0.69 -18.22
C GLN A 31 -12.29 0.13 -18.84
N THR A 32 -13.18 0.72 -18.03
CA THR A 32 -14.27 1.53 -18.57
C THR A 32 -13.72 2.72 -19.37
N LEU A 33 -12.63 3.35 -18.92
CA LEU A 33 -12.01 4.47 -19.64
C LEU A 33 -11.42 4.03 -20.99
N LEU A 34 -10.58 2.97 -21.00
CA LEU A 34 -9.99 2.45 -22.23
C LEU A 34 -11.04 1.89 -23.20
N GLN A 35 -12.08 1.21 -22.67
CA GLN A 35 -13.21 0.71 -23.46
C GLN A 35 -14.02 1.85 -24.07
N THR A 36 -14.26 2.94 -23.32
CA THR A 36 -14.99 4.12 -23.81
C THR A 36 -14.27 4.77 -24.99
N ASP A 37 -12.93 4.79 -24.95
CA ASP A 37 -12.11 5.31 -26.05
C ASP A 37 -11.78 4.25 -27.13
N TRP A 38 -12.41 3.07 -27.06
CA TRP A 38 -12.23 1.97 -28.00
C TRP A 38 -10.77 1.53 -28.15
N ILE A 39 -9.99 1.66 -27.08
CA ILE A 39 -8.58 1.26 -27.04
C ILE A 39 -8.54 -0.26 -26.77
N PRO A 40 -8.04 -1.08 -27.71
CA PRO A 40 -7.85 -2.50 -27.48
C PRO A 40 -6.86 -2.70 -26.33
N HIS A 41 -7.27 -3.47 -25.32
CA HIS A 41 -6.41 -3.76 -24.19
C HIS A 41 -6.63 -5.18 -23.67
N LYS A 42 -5.61 -5.70 -23.01
CA LYS A 42 -5.66 -6.98 -22.32
C LYS A 42 -5.31 -6.77 -20.86
N VAL A 43 -6.12 -7.31 -19.96
CA VAL A 43 -5.81 -7.29 -18.53
C VAL A 43 -5.26 -8.65 -18.13
N VAL A 44 -4.12 -8.62 -17.43
CA VAL A 44 -3.45 -9.81 -16.90
C VAL A 44 -3.28 -9.65 -15.39
N PRO A 45 -4.03 -10.40 -14.57
CA PRO A 45 -3.77 -10.44 -13.14
C PRO A 45 -2.45 -11.14 -12.85
N VAL A 46 -1.61 -10.50 -12.05
CA VAL A 46 -0.30 -11.02 -11.62
C VAL A 46 -0.30 -11.22 -10.12
N THR A 47 0.38 -12.26 -9.65
CA THR A 47 0.39 -12.69 -8.23
C THR A 47 1.72 -12.42 -7.54
N SER A 48 2.79 -12.24 -8.32
CA SER A 48 4.16 -12.08 -7.84
C SER A 48 5.03 -11.36 -8.87
N TYR A 49 6.24 -10.94 -8.46
CA TYR A 49 7.20 -10.31 -9.39
C TYR A 49 7.67 -11.28 -10.49
N SER A 50 7.87 -12.55 -10.16
CA SER A 50 8.21 -13.59 -11.14
C SER A 50 7.09 -13.79 -12.16
N HIS A 51 5.84 -13.84 -11.70
CA HIS A 51 4.67 -13.94 -12.59
C HIS A 51 4.50 -12.68 -13.44
N LEU A 52 4.82 -11.50 -12.88
CA LEU A 52 4.83 -10.24 -13.62
C LEU A 52 5.85 -10.25 -14.76
N ALA A 53 7.10 -10.63 -14.48
CA ALA A 53 8.17 -10.71 -15.47
C ALA A 53 7.84 -11.69 -16.60
N GLN A 54 7.34 -12.87 -16.24
CA GLN A 54 6.91 -13.89 -17.21
C GLN A 54 5.75 -13.37 -18.08
N SER A 55 4.69 -12.85 -17.46
CA SER A 55 3.51 -12.33 -18.17
C SER A 55 3.86 -11.20 -19.13
N ALA A 56 4.70 -10.26 -18.69
CA ALA A 56 5.16 -9.16 -19.53
C ALA A 56 5.97 -9.68 -20.73
N SER A 57 6.89 -10.63 -20.50
CA SER A 57 7.68 -11.25 -21.56
C SER A 57 6.80 -11.96 -22.58
N ASP A 58 5.83 -12.75 -22.11
CA ASP A 58 4.88 -13.45 -22.96
C ASP A 58 4.03 -12.48 -23.79
N LEU A 59 3.55 -11.37 -23.18
CA LEU A 59 2.78 -10.35 -23.88
C LEU A 59 3.58 -9.66 -24.99
N LEU A 60 4.81 -9.24 -24.68
CA LEU A 60 5.71 -8.58 -25.63
C LEU A 60 6.10 -9.51 -26.79
N ALA A 61 6.28 -10.80 -26.51
CA ALA A 61 6.60 -11.80 -27.54
C ALA A 61 5.39 -12.16 -28.42
N SER A 62 4.21 -12.30 -27.81
CA SER A 62 2.99 -12.75 -28.52
C SER A 62 2.24 -11.65 -29.25
N HIS A 63 2.42 -10.38 -28.87
CA HIS A 63 1.69 -9.25 -29.43
C HIS A 63 2.64 -8.15 -29.91
N ALA A 64 3.11 -8.26 -31.15
CA ALA A 64 4.05 -7.30 -31.77
C ALA A 64 3.56 -5.83 -31.84
N PHE A 65 2.28 -5.58 -31.54
CA PHE A 65 1.69 -4.24 -31.54
C PHE A 65 1.56 -3.63 -30.14
N VAL A 66 1.94 -4.34 -29.08
CA VAL A 66 1.94 -3.78 -27.72
C VAL A 66 2.97 -2.65 -27.66
N ARG A 67 2.50 -1.45 -27.30
CA ARG A 67 3.36 -0.26 -27.11
C ARG A 67 3.42 0.17 -25.66
N SER A 68 2.42 -0.16 -24.88
CA SER A 68 2.29 0.31 -23.50
C SER A 68 1.98 -0.86 -22.57
N LEU A 69 2.77 -0.96 -21.51
CA LEU A 69 2.47 -1.77 -20.33
C LEU A 69 2.01 -0.84 -19.22
N ILE A 70 0.92 -1.18 -18.54
CA ILE A 70 0.40 -0.43 -17.39
C ILE A 70 0.46 -1.36 -16.18
N LEU A 71 1.30 -1.05 -15.20
CA LEU A 71 1.48 -1.80 -13.97
C LEU A 71 0.64 -1.16 -12.86
N ILE A 72 -0.33 -1.90 -12.34
CA ILE A 72 -1.25 -1.43 -11.30
C ILE A 72 -0.91 -2.12 -9.98
N ASN A 73 -0.59 -1.29 -9.00
CA ASN A 73 -0.24 -1.66 -7.64
C ASN A 73 0.93 -2.66 -7.57
N CYS A 74 1.90 -2.51 -8.47
CA CYS A 74 3.18 -3.21 -8.50
C CYS A 74 4.23 -2.45 -9.32
N GLY A 75 5.51 -2.80 -9.14
CA GLY A 75 6.62 -2.24 -9.93
C GLY A 75 7.17 -0.91 -9.43
N GLY A 76 6.59 -0.32 -8.37
CA GLY A 76 7.08 0.94 -7.82
C GLY A 76 8.39 0.81 -7.03
N ILE A 77 8.58 -0.30 -6.32
CA ILE A 77 9.67 -0.49 -5.35
C ILE A 77 10.85 -1.33 -5.87
N THR A 78 10.79 -1.80 -7.12
CA THR A 78 11.79 -2.70 -7.72
C THR A 78 12.26 -2.11 -9.03
N ASP A 79 13.56 -2.21 -9.34
CA ASP A 79 14.09 -1.81 -10.63
C ASP A 79 13.45 -2.64 -11.77
N LEU A 80 12.78 -1.95 -12.69
CA LEU A 80 12.06 -2.58 -13.79
C LEU A 80 12.97 -2.95 -14.95
N ALA A 81 14.17 -2.37 -15.08
CA ALA A 81 15.10 -2.69 -16.16
C ALA A 81 15.53 -4.18 -16.14
N PRO A 82 16.03 -4.75 -15.03
CA PRO A 82 16.38 -6.17 -14.96
C PRO A 82 15.13 -7.07 -14.91
N LEU A 83 14.01 -6.57 -14.37
CA LEU A 83 12.77 -7.33 -14.29
C LEU A 83 12.10 -7.53 -15.66
N LEU A 84 12.23 -6.55 -16.56
CA LEU A 84 11.62 -6.52 -17.89
C LEU A 84 12.68 -6.40 -19.00
N PRO A 85 13.58 -7.39 -19.14
CA PRO A 85 14.76 -7.29 -20.01
C PRO A 85 14.42 -7.23 -21.51
N ASN A 86 13.19 -7.60 -21.90
CA ASN A 86 12.75 -7.63 -23.29
C ASN A 86 12.16 -6.29 -23.78
N LEU A 87 12.16 -5.25 -22.94
CA LEU A 87 11.71 -3.92 -23.35
C LEU A 87 12.56 -3.38 -24.50
N GLN A 88 11.92 -2.58 -25.35
CA GLN A 88 12.51 -2.00 -26.56
C GLN A 88 12.27 -0.49 -26.50
N PRO A 89 13.04 0.34 -27.23
CA PRO A 89 12.93 1.81 -27.15
C PRO A 89 11.55 2.39 -27.50
N HIS A 90 10.70 1.60 -28.14
CA HIS A 90 9.35 2.00 -28.54
C HIS A 90 8.25 1.55 -27.57
N HIS A 91 8.63 0.84 -26.49
CA HIS A 91 7.73 0.47 -25.42
C HIS A 91 7.71 1.58 -24.36
N ARG A 92 6.58 1.70 -23.66
CA ARG A 92 6.43 2.54 -22.47
C ARG A 92 5.83 1.71 -21.34
N VAL A 93 6.36 1.87 -20.13
CA VAL A 93 5.82 1.24 -18.92
C VAL A 93 5.27 2.33 -18.02
N TYR A 94 3.97 2.31 -17.74
CA TYR A 94 3.32 3.20 -16.78
C TYR A 94 3.17 2.47 -15.46
N VAL A 95 3.57 3.08 -14.35
CA VAL A 95 3.54 2.47 -13.02
C VAL A 95 2.61 3.27 -12.13
N LEU A 96 1.54 2.65 -11.65
CA LEU A 96 0.65 3.20 -10.62
C LEU A 96 0.82 2.34 -9.38
N ASP A 97 1.67 2.75 -8.45
CA ASP A 97 1.91 1.98 -7.22
C ASP A 97 1.75 2.86 -5.98
N SER A 98 1.11 2.31 -4.96
CA SER A 98 0.97 2.98 -3.66
C SER A 98 2.16 2.72 -2.74
N ARG A 99 3.00 1.73 -3.03
CA ARG A 99 4.15 1.37 -2.19
C ARG A 99 5.31 2.35 -2.36
N ARG A 100 6.07 2.52 -1.29
CA ARG A 100 7.21 3.41 -1.15
C ARG A 100 8.28 2.73 -0.26
N PRO A 101 9.57 3.12 -0.35
CA PRO A 101 10.16 4.09 -1.28
C PRO A 101 10.07 3.62 -2.75
N LEU A 102 10.03 4.56 -3.69
CA LEU A 102 10.03 4.25 -5.12
C LEU A 102 11.47 3.95 -5.55
N ASN A 103 11.67 2.99 -6.46
CA ASN A 103 13.01 2.77 -7.02
C ASN A 103 13.44 4.00 -7.84
N LEU A 104 14.62 4.55 -7.51
CA LEU A 104 15.12 5.79 -8.09
C LEU A 104 15.55 5.62 -9.56
N ASP A 105 15.97 4.42 -9.97
CA ASP A 105 16.32 4.14 -11.37
C ASP A 105 15.09 4.25 -12.26
N ASN A 106 13.94 3.73 -11.81
CA ASN A 106 12.66 3.90 -12.47
C ASN A 106 12.20 5.36 -12.55
N LEU A 107 12.62 6.22 -11.62
CA LEU A 107 12.22 7.62 -11.56
C LEU A 107 13.12 8.54 -12.39
N PHE A 108 14.44 8.34 -12.33
CA PHE A 108 15.42 9.31 -12.80
C PHE A 108 16.27 8.84 -13.98
N ALA A 109 16.50 7.54 -14.16
CA ALA A 109 17.35 7.01 -15.24
C ALA A 109 16.58 6.29 -16.35
N ASN A 110 15.48 5.61 -16.02
CA ASN A 110 14.78 4.74 -16.96
C ASN A 110 13.75 5.52 -17.79
N GLU A 111 14.17 6.00 -18.96
CA GLU A 111 13.30 6.76 -19.87
C GLU A 111 12.08 5.97 -20.36
N LEU A 112 12.08 4.62 -20.31
CA LEU A 112 10.93 3.81 -20.73
C LEU A 112 9.84 3.75 -19.68
N VAL A 113 10.17 4.07 -18.42
CA VAL A 113 9.26 4.03 -17.29
C VAL A 113 8.64 5.41 -17.05
N ALA A 114 7.37 5.44 -16.68
CA ALA A 114 6.64 6.61 -16.24
C ALA A 114 5.89 6.25 -14.97
N VAL A 115 6.38 6.72 -13.83
CA VAL A 115 5.71 6.52 -12.54
C VAL A 115 4.67 7.62 -12.34
N LEU A 116 3.42 7.22 -12.08
CA LEU A 116 2.35 8.13 -11.69
C LEU A 116 2.35 8.24 -10.16
N ASP A 117 2.55 9.45 -9.66
CA ASP A 117 2.74 9.74 -8.24
C ASP A 117 1.75 10.81 -7.73
N ASP A 118 1.55 10.87 -6.42
CA ASP A 118 0.68 11.85 -5.73
C ASP A 118 1.35 13.23 -5.51
N GLY A 119 2.47 13.47 -6.20
CA GLY A 119 3.29 14.67 -6.08
C GLY A 119 4.30 14.62 -4.93
N HIS A 120 4.48 13.46 -4.30
CA HIS A 120 5.54 13.18 -3.34
C HIS A 120 6.93 13.33 -3.97
N VAL A 121 7.12 12.86 -5.22
CA VAL A 121 8.42 12.94 -5.91
C VAL A 121 8.88 14.40 -6.04
N ASP A 122 8.01 15.30 -6.52
CA ASP A 122 8.37 16.70 -6.74
C ASP A 122 8.53 17.50 -5.44
N LYS A 123 7.77 17.14 -4.38
CA LYS A 123 7.76 17.88 -3.11
C LYS A 123 8.87 17.44 -2.16
N ASP A 124 9.14 16.14 -2.12
CA ASP A 124 9.89 15.52 -1.02
C ASP A 124 11.21 14.87 -1.48
N LEU A 125 11.44 14.62 -2.78
CA LEU A 125 12.64 13.89 -3.27
C LEU A 125 13.69 14.76 -3.97
N ALA A 126 13.73 16.06 -3.68
CA ALA A 126 14.70 16.96 -4.31
C ALA A 126 16.16 16.64 -3.93
N ALA A 127 16.40 16.26 -2.67
CA ALA A 127 17.74 15.92 -2.19
C ALA A 127 18.22 14.57 -2.76
N GLU A 128 17.33 13.58 -2.79
CA GLU A 128 17.58 12.27 -3.37
C GLU A 128 17.84 12.36 -4.86
N ARG A 129 17.14 13.25 -5.58
CA ARG A 129 17.41 13.52 -6.99
C ARG A 129 18.80 14.09 -7.22
N GLU A 130 19.20 15.10 -6.44
CA GLU A 130 20.55 15.68 -6.56
C GLU A 130 21.64 14.64 -6.22
N ALA A 131 21.40 13.84 -5.18
CA ALA A 131 22.29 12.76 -4.79
C ALA A 131 22.43 11.71 -5.89
N TYR A 132 21.31 11.30 -6.49
CA TYR A 132 21.27 10.34 -7.59
C TYR A 132 22.02 10.87 -8.81
N ASP A 133 21.72 12.09 -9.26
CA ASP A 133 22.38 12.70 -10.42
C ASP A 133 23.90 12.81 -10.23
N ARG A 134 24.34 13.08 -9.00
CA ARG A 134 25.77 13.16 -8.65
C ARG A 134 26.47 11.80 -8.64
N VAL A 135 25.79 10.72 -8.23
CA VAL A 135 26.40 9.38 -8.19
C VAL A 135 26.41 8.75 -9.58
N GLU A 136 25.32 8.88 -10.34
CA GLU A 136 25.13 8.16 -11.61
C GLU A 136 25.74 8.88 -12.81
N PHE A 137 25.63 10.22 -12.88
CA PHE A 137 26.02 10.99 -14.07
C PHE A 137 27.26 11.85 -13.88
N ALA A 138 27.89 11.84 -12.69
CA ALA A 138 29.15 12.55 -12.53
C ALA A 138 30.27 11.82 -13.28
N PRO A 139 31.16 12.54 -13.99
CA PRO A 139 32.20 11.90 -14.79
C PRO A 139 33.16 11.10 -13.92
N ASP A 140 33.30 9.81 -14.20
CA ASP A 140 34.32 8.94 -13.60
C ASP A 140 35.72 9.49 -13.91
N GLU A 141 36.45 9.89 -12.87
CA GLU A 141 37.88 10.22 -12.98
C GLU A 141 38.73 9.00 -12.57
N SER A 142 38.41 7.82 -13.10
CA SER A 142 39.24 6.62 -12.90
C SER A 142 40.52 6.61 -13.76
N ASP A 143 40.75 7.63 -14.60
CA ASP A 143 41.99 7.76 -15.39
C ASP A 143 43.04 8.58 -14.64
N GLY A 144 43.38 8.13 -13.44
CA GLY A 144 44.47 8.63 -12.62
C GLY A 144 44.74 7.67 -11.48
N GLU A 145 45.46 6.59 -11.79
CA GLU A 145 46.11 5.70 -10.82
C GLU A 145 46.78 6.56 -9.74
N ASP A 146 46.25 6.48 -8.52
CA ASP A 146 47.02 6.65 -7.29
C ASP A 146 46.43 5.63 -6.32
N GLU A 147 47.02 4.44 -6.34
CA GLU A 147 47.05 3.55 -5.18
C GLU A 147 47.73 4.31 -4.02
N ASP A 148 47.28 4.04 -2.80
CA ASP A 148 47.81 4.53 -1.50
C ASP A 148 47.31 5.95 -1.09
N GLU A 149 46.77 6.23 0.11
CA GLU A 149 46.92 5.64 1.43
C GLU A 149 45.58 5.67 2.19
N GLU A 150 45.21 4.56 2.83
CA GLU A 150 44.32 4.58 3.99
C GLU A 150 45.10 5.21 5.15
N MET A 151 44.92 6.51 5.40
CA MET A 151 45.19 7.06 6.73
C MET A 151 43.94 6.87 7.59
N ASP A 152 44.04 5.90 8.50
CA ASP A 152 43.34 5.92 9.79
C ASP A 152 43.71 7.22 10.51
N ASP A 153 42.76 8.17 10.59
CA ASP A 153 42.79 9.20 11.62
C ASP A 153 41.78 8.80 12.71
N GLU A 154 42.22 7.91 13.60
CA GLU A 154 41.72 7.88 14.97
C GLU A 154 42.29 9.12 15.72
N ASP A 155 41.39 9.83 16.39
CA ASP A 155 41.61 10.86 17.43
C ASP A 155 42.16 12.24 17.00
N ASP A 156 41.31 13.28 17.09
CA ASP A 156 41.36 14.25 18.21
C ASP A 156 40.37 15.41 17.95
N VAL A 157 39.30 15.49 18.74
CA VAL A 157 38.44 16.67 18.80
C VAL A 157 39.10 17.66 19.75
N GLY A 158 40.17 18.29 19.28
CA GLY A 158 40.83 19.42 19.91
C GLY A 158 40.28 20.73 19.35
N GLU A 159 39.49 21.43 20.16
CA GLU A 159 39.16 22.85 19.99
C GLU A 159 40.43 23.68 19.80
N GLU A 160 40.61 24.33 18.64
CA GLU A 160 41.28 25.63 18.56
C GLU A 160 40.49 26.53 17.61
N VAL A 161 39.82 27.52 18.20
CA VAL A 161 39.17 28.63 17.52
C VAL A 161 40.19 29.77 17.51
N ASP A 162 40.96 29.91 16.43
CA ASP A 162 41.75 31.11 16.20
C ASP A 162 40.83 32.22 15.69
N VAL A 163 40.42 33.08 16.63
CA VAL A 163 39.84 34.39 16.33
C VAL A 163 41.00 35.37 16.18
N ASP A 164 41.45 35.58 14.95
CA ASP A 164 42.18 36.81 14.62
C ASP A 164 41.16 37.86 14.17
N GLY A 165 40.94 38.81 15.07
CA GLY A 165 40.24 40.05 14.80
C GLY A 165 41.21 41.10 14.26
N ASP A 166 40.79 41.78 13.21
CA ASP A 166 41.27 43.12 12.87
C ASP A 166 40.03 44.01 12.70
N ASP A 167 39.73 44.76 13.76
CA ASP A 167 38.96 46.00 13.72
C ASP A 167 39.94 47.12 13.33
N ASP A 168 39.66 47.84 12.25
CA ASP A 168 40.18 49.19 12.04
C ASP A 168 39.01 50.08 11.58
N ASP A 169 38.43 50.77 12.56
CA ASP A 169 37.56 51.94 12.40
C ASP A 169 38.44 53.16 12.06
N ASP A 170 38.26 53.72 10.87
CA ASP A 170 38.83 55.02 10.47
C ASP A 170 38.06 56.18 11.12
N GLU A 171 38.69 56.92 12.05
CA GLU A 171 38.31 58.31 12.38
C GLU A 171 39.26 59.33 11.70
N PRO A 172 38.77 60.55 11.39
CA PRO A 172 39.37 61.41 10.36
C PRO A 172 40.46 62.35 10.88
N ASP A 173 41.43 62.63 10.01
CA ASP A 173 42.51 63.61 10.17
C ASP A 173 41.98 65.06 10.09
N PRO A 174 42.16 65.90 11.13
CA PRO A 174 41.84 67.32 11.09
C PRO A 174 43.12 68.11 10.76
N ASP A 175 43.27 68.54 9.51
CA ASP A 175 43.91 69.80 9.09
C ASP A 175 44.51 69.68 7.67
N ALA A 176 43.81 70.20 6.64
CA ALA A 176 44.42 71.02 5.58
C ALA A 176 43.40 71.49 4.51
N ASP A 177 42.85 72.67 4.80
CA ASP A 177 42.56 73.85 3.95
C ASP A 177 41.94 73.72 2.52
N PRO A 178 40.93 74.56 2.20
CA PRO A 178 40.06 74.44 1.03
C PRO A 178 40.46 75.39 -0.10
N ASN A 179 40.64 74.87 -1.31
CA ASN A 179 40.34 75.57 -2.57
C ASN A 179 40.45 74.62 -3.76
N ASP A 180 39.29 74.11 -4.18
CA ASP A 180 38.74 73.95 -5.54
C ASP A 180 39.52 74.59 -6.73
N PRO A 181 39.20 74.28 -8.00
CA PRO A 181 38.79 73.03 -8.64
C PRO A 181 39.58 72.74 -9.94
N ASP A 182 39.26 71.58 -10.49
CA ASP A 182 38.90 71.39 -11.90
C ASP A 182 39.88 70.66 -12.80
N ALA A 183 39.27 69.67 -13.41
CA ALA A 183 39.84 68.56 -14.11
C ALA A 183 39.53 68.66 -15.60
N SER A 184 40.21 67.78 -16.33
CA SER A 184 39.86 67.26 -17.65
C SER A 184 40.39 68.00 -18.88
N THR A 185 41.20 67.26 -19.64
CA THR A 185 41.16 67.10 -21.12
C THR A 185 41.86 65.74 -21.37
N SER A 186 41.25 64.72 -22.01
CA SER A 186 41.05 64.51 -23.46
C SER A 186 42.36 64.70 -24.25
N ASP A 187 42.74 63.96 -25.30
CA ASP A 187 42.01 63.11 -26.25
C ASP A 187 43.05 62.52 -27.26
N LYS A 188 42.64 61.49 -28.03
CA LYS A 188 42.92 61.25 -29.48
C LYS A 188 44.31 60.76 -29.98
N GLU A 189 44.35 59.61 -30.68
CA GLU A 189 44.32 59.37 -32.16
C GLU A 189 45.75 59.25 -32.75
N ASN A 190 46.08 58.66 -33.90
CA ASN A 190 45.62 57.59 -34.81
C ASN A 190 46.54 57.74 -36.05
N ALA A 191 47.26 56.70 -36.52
CA ALA A 191 47.69 56.51 -37.95
C ALA A 191 48.72 55.35 -38.14
N PRO A 192 48.59 54.50 -39.20
CA PRO A 192 49.48 53.34 -39.45
C PRO A 192 50.19 53.32 -40.84
N HIS A 193 51.37 52.65 -40.98
CA HIS A 193 51.85 52.07 -42.26
C HIS A 193 53.06 51.09 -42.18
N PHE A 194 52.82 49.81 -42.58
CA PHE A 194 53.58 48.88 -43.48
C PHE A 194 55.10 48.52 -43.29
N PRO A 195 55.60 47.36 -43.78
CA PRO A 195 55.34 45.98 -43.36
C PRO A 195 56.61 45.13 -43.05
N SER A 196 56.42 44.08 -42.24
CA SER A 196 57.11 42.77 -42.22
C SER A 196 58.65 42.66 -42.20
N SER A 197 59.21 42.28 -41.04
CA SER A 197 59.95 41.01 -40.91
C SER A 197 60.10 40.59 -39.43
N THR A 198 59.40 39.51 -39.09
CA THR A 198 59.84 38.44 -38.19
C THR A 198 60.70 38.82 -36.97
N THR A 199 60.03 39.07 -35.84
CA THR A 199 60.13 38.27 -34.60
C THR A 199 59.24 38.93 -33.54
N ALA A 200 58.67 38.09 -32.68
CA ALA A 200 58.11 38.43 -31.37
C ALA A 200 56.64 38.93 -31.27
N VAL A 201 55.96 38.20 -30.38
CA VAL A 201 54.84 38.55 -29.47
C VAL A 201 53.42 38.56 -30.03
N PRO A 202 52.67 37.44 -29.88
CA PRO A 202 51.24 37.53 -29.66
C PRO A 202 51.00 38.11 -28.26
N ASN A 203 50.25 39.21 -28.23
CA ASN A 203 49.59 39.84 -27.08
C ASN A 203 49.36 38.87 -25.89
N PRO A 204 49.61 39.27 -24.62
CA PRO A 204 49.43 38.39 -23.48
C PRO A 204 47.94 38.09 -23.33
N ARG A 205 47.54 36.91 -23.84
CA ARG A 205 46.34 36.22 -23.40
C ARG A 205 46.35 36.26 -21.89
N LYS A 206 45.31 36.84 -21.25
CA LYS A 206 45.02 36.61 -19.83
C LYS A 206 45.10 35.10 -19.62
N ARG A 207 46.23 34.62 -19.10
CA ARG A 207 46.41 33.22 -18.71
C ARG A 207 45.34 32.99 -17.66
N LYS A 208 44.31 32.20 -18.00
CA LYS A 208 43.58 31.44 -16.98
C LYS A 208 44.67 30.81 -16.11
N ARG A 209 44.86 31.32 -14.89
CA ARG A 209 45.83 30.77 -13.94
C ARG A 209 45.53 29.28 -13.89
N ARG A 210 46.50 28.44 -14.26
CA ARG A 210 46.37 26.99 -14.00
C ARG A 210 46.13 26.87 -12.49
N PRO A 211 45.15 26.07 -12.04
CA PRO A 211 45.00 25.81 -10.62
C PRO A 211 46.35 25.36 -10.07
N THR A 212 46.78 25.92 -8.95
CA THR A 212 47.88 25.34 -8.17
C THR A 212 47.50 23.90 -7.80
N ALA A 213 48.47 22.98 -7.75
CA ALA A 213 48.21 21.56 -7.43
C ALA A 213 47.38 21.40 -6.14
N GLU A 214 47.70 22.21 -5.13
CA GLU A 214 46.97 22.34 -3.86
C GLU A 214 45.48 22.72 -4.01
N SER A 215 45.15 23.56 -5.00
CA SER A 215 43.76 23.92 -5.32
C SER A 215 43.03 22.83 -6.11
N ALA A 216 43.74 21.92 -6.77
CA ALA A 216 43.16 20.78 -7.46
C ALA A 216 42.87 19.64 -6.47
N ASP A 217 43.78 19.37 -5.54
CA ASP A 217 43.61 18.34 -4.51
C ASP A 217 42.48 18.67 -3.53
N THR A 218 42.38 19.94 -3.11
CA THR A 218 41.24 20.41 -2.28
C THR A 218 39.90 20.24 -2.98
N ARG A 219 39.81 20.53 -4.29
CA ARG A 219 38.60 20.28 -5.09
C ARG A 219 38.30 18.80 -5.25
N ARG A 220 39.33 17.96 -5.44
CA ARG A 220 39.19 16.50 -5.51
C ARG A 220 38.67 15.94 -4.18
N ARG A 221 39.20 16.41 -3.05
CA ARG A 221 38.74 16.06 -1.70
C ARG A 221 37.28 16.50 -1.47
N GLN A 222 36.94 17.74 -1.79
CA GLN A 222 35.55 18.23 -1.68
C GLN A 222 34.58 17.42 -2.54
N ARG A 223 34.98 17.06 -3.78
CA ARG A 223 34.16 16.22 -4.67
C ARG A 223 33.97 14.80 -4.12
N ARG A 224 35.03 14.18 -3.57
CA ARG A 224 34.95 12.88 -2.89
C ARG A 224 34.01 12.92 -1.69
N LEU A 225 34.12 13.95 -0.83
CA LEU A 225 33.22 14.16 0.31
C LEU A 225 31.77 14.34 -0.13
N ALA A 226 31.53 15.14 -1.18
CA ALA A 226 30.18 15.33 -1.74
C ALA A 226 29.61 14.04 -2.34
N THR A 227 30.44 13.21 -2.96
CA THR A 227 30.01 11.90 -3.50
C THR A 227 29.66 10.93 -2.38
N ARG A 228 30.47 10.88 -1.31
CA ARG A 228 30.17 10.08 -0.11
C ARG A 228 28.87 10.54 0.57
N ALA A 229 28.66 11.85 0.67
CA ALA A 229 27.43 12.41 1.22
C ALA A 229 26.20 12.04 0.37
N ALA A 230 26.32 12.12 -0.97
CA ALA A 230 25.26 11.69 -1.87
C ALA A 230 24.96 10.18 -1.74
N GLN A 231 25.99 9.33 -1.67
CA GLN A 231 25.82 7.91 -1.41
C GLN A 231 25.09 7.64 -0.08
N ALA A 232 25.45 8.36 0.99
CA ALA A 232 24.76 8.25 2.27
C ALA A 232 23.28 8.62 2.16
N THR A 233 22.93 9.70 1.45
CA THR A 233 21.53 10.07 1.19
C THR A 233 20.75 8.96 0.46
N LEU A 234 21.36 8.31 -0.52
CA LEU A 234 20.72 7.20 -1.25
C LEU A 234 20.54 5.96 -0.37
N VAL A 235 21.53 5.64 0.47
CA VAL A 235 21.43 4.53 1.43
C VAL A 235 20.32 4.81 2.44
N ASP A 236 20.28 6.01 3.01
CA ASP A 236 19.25 6.43 3.95
C ASP A 236 17.86 6.40 3.32
N TYR A 237 17.73 6.74 2.03
CA TYR A 237 16.45 6.69 1.30
C TYR A 237 15.83 5.29 1.31
N TYR A 238 16.62 4.27 0.99
CA TYR A 238 16.14 2.89 0.95
C TYR A 238 15.99 2.30 2.37
N ALA A 239 16.94 2.58 3.28
CA ALA A 239 16.96 2.04 4.65
C ALA A 239 15.79 2.51 5.55
N GLN A 240 14.99 3.50 5.12
CA GLN A 240 13.82 4.00 5.83
C GLN A 240 12.70 2.95 6.02
N GLY A 241 12.74 1.86 5.27
CA GLY A 241 11.73 0.81 5.27
C GLY A 241 10.48 1.16 4.47
N THR A 242 9.67 0.14 4.22
CA THR A 242 8.52 0.24 3.30
C THR A 242 7.32 0.96 3.93
N TRP A 243 6.63 1.76 3.12
CA TRP A 243 5.40 2.48 3.52
C TRP A 243 4.45 2.66 2.33
N TYR A 244 3.28 3.26 2.57
CA TYR A 244 2.24 3.45 1.56
C TYR A 244 1.89 4.93 1.37
N GLY A 245 1.99 5.37 0.12
CA GLY A 245 1.44 6.62 -0.38
C GLY A 245 -0.05 6.54 -0.69
N THR A 246 -0.52 7.39 -1.59
CA THR A 246 -1.93 7.45 -1.97
C THR A 246 -2.38 6.14 -2.61
N SER A 247 -3.59 5.69 -2.28
CA SER A 247 -4.16 4.47 -2.87
C SER A 247 -4.16 4.57 -4.39
N VAL A 248 -3.79 3.48 -5.07
CA VAL A 248 -3.84 3.42 -6.54
C VAL A 248 -5.24 3.73 -7.06
N ALA A 249 -6.27 3.36 -6.28
CA ALA A 249 -7.63 3.67 -6.64
C ALA A 249 -7.96 5.17 -6.66
N MET A 250 -7.34 5.95 -5.77
CA MET A 250 -7.44 7.41 -5.76
C MET A 250 -6.69 8.02 -6.93
N LEU A 251 -5.46 7.57 -7.20
CA LEU A 251 -4.67 8.06 -8.33
C LEU A 251 -5.41 7.87 -9.66
N ALA A 252 -5.98 6.68 -9.87
CA ALA A 252 -6.78 6.40 -11.06
C ALA A 252 -8.07 7.22 -11.10
N PHE A 253 -8.72 7.44 -9.95
CA PHE A 253 -9.90 8.32 -9.87
C PHE A 253 -9.56 9.77 -10.22
N ASP A 254 -8.45 10.31 -9.72
CA ASP A 254 -8.00 11.66 -10.00
C ASP A 254 -7.73 11.84 -11.49
N LEU A 255 -7.11 10.85 -12.15
CA LEU A 255 -6.93 10.83 -13.60
C LEU A 255 -8.26 10.88 -14.34
N VAL A 256 -9.23 10.04 -13.96
CA VAL A 256 -10.56 10.02 -14.59
C VAL A 256 -11.32 11.33 -14.33
N HIS A 257 -11.14 11.92 -13.16
CA HIS A 257 -11.71 13.23 -12.83
C HIS A 257 -11.11 14.34 -13.69
N GLN A 258 -9.79 14.37 -13.87
CA GLN A 258 -9.10 15.34 -14.72
C GLN A 258 -9.53 15.25 -16.19
N VAL A 259 -9.81 14.04 -16.68
CA VAL A 259 -10.37 13.81 -18.03
C VAL A 259 -11.86 14.22 -18.13
N GLY A 260 -12.52 14.53 -17.00
CA GLY A 260 -13.91 14.96 -16.96
C GLY A 260 -14.92 13.82 -17.07
N ARG A 261 -14.52 12.58 -16.78
CA ARG A 261 -15.34 11.36 -16.93
C ARG A 261 -15.61 10.64 -15.60
N ALA A 262 -15.52 11.34 -14.48
CA ALA A 262 -15.78 10.77 -13.16
C ALA A 262 -17.23 10.25 -13.05
N THR A 263 -17.38 9.02 -12.54
CA THR A 263 -18.67 8.36 -12.30
C THR A 263 -18.85 8.02 -10.82
N VAL A 264 -20.07 7.67 -10.41
CA VAL A 264 -20.36 7.19 -9.04
C VAL A 264 -19.58 5.91 -8.73
N ASP A 265 -19.49 4.98 -9.68
CA ASP A 265 -18.72 3.75 -9.51
C ASP A 265 -17.21 4.03 -9.41
N ALA A 266 -16.69 5.00 -10.16
CA ALA A 266 -15.28 5.39 -10.07
C ALA A 266 -14.93 5.96 -8.68
N VAL A 267 -15.78 6.85 -8.15
CA VAL A 267 -15.65 7.35 -6.77
C VAL A 267 -15.79 6.21 -5.75
N TRP A 268 -16.73 5.29 -5.96
CA TRP A 268 -16.91 4.15 -5.06
C TRP A 268 -15.66 3.28 -5.00
N CYS A 269 -15.01 3.00 -6.12
CA CYS A 269 -13.74 2.27 -6.15
C CYS A 269 -12.62 3.03 -5.44
N ALA A 270 -12.55 4.35 -5.60
CA ALA A 270 -11.59 5.21 -4.91
C ALA A 270 -11.77 5.15 -3.38
N ILE A 271 -13.02 5.24 -2.92
CA ILE A 271 -13.44 5.05 -1.53
C ILE A 271 -12.95 3.69 -1.02
N LEU A 272 -13.27 2.59 -1.71
CA LEU A 272 -12.88 1.24 -1.29
C LEU A 272 -11.36 1.08 -1.18
N GLY A 273 -10.60 1.64 -2.11
CA GLY A 273 -9.13 1.57 -2.08
C GLY A 273 -8.50 2.30 -0.90
N VAL A 274 -9.05 3.45 -0.51
CA VAL A 274 -8.61 4.22 0.68
C VAL A 274 -9.04 3.51 1.97
N THR A 275 -10.29 3.04 2.03
CA THR A 275 -10.79 2.28 3.18
C THR A 275 -9.97 1.00 3.39
N TYR A 276 -9.55 0.30 2.32
CA TYR A 276 -8.65 -0.84 2.44
C TYR A 276 -7.32 -0.46 3.08
N GLN A 277 -6.69 0.63 2.63
CA GLN A 277 -5.42 1.10 3.22
C GLN A 277 -5.57 1.43 4.71
N PHE A 278 -6.70 2.02 5.10
CA PHE A 278 -6.97 2.36 6.50
C PHE A 278 -7.23 1.12 7.37
N GLU A 279 -8.13 0.22 6.95
CA GLU A 279 -8.49 -0.97 7.73
C GLU A 279 -7.30 -1.92 7.96
N HIS A 280 -6.36 -1.96 7.00
CA HIS A 280 -5.16 -2.79 7.08
C HIS A 280 -3.96 -2.08 7.72
N GLU A 281 -4.14 -0.90 8.33
CA GLU A 281 -3.08 -0.08 8.94
C GLU A 281 -1.90 0.18 7.98
N LEU A 282 -2.20 0.51 6.72
CA LEU A 282 -1.21 0.93 5.71
C LEU A 282 -1.00 2.44 5.70
N ILE A 283 -2.06 3.21 6.01
CA ILE A 283 -2.03 4.67 6.14
C ILE A 283 -2.50 5.09 7.53
N ALA A 284 -2.03 6.25 7.99
CA ALA A 284 -2.48 6.85 9.24
C ALA A 284 -3.90 7.41 9.12
N GLU A 285 -4.61 7.46 10.24
CA GLU A 285 -5.95 8.01 10.37
C GLU A 285 -6.07 9.46 9.86
N PRO A 286 -5.14 10.40 10.13
CA PRO A 286 -5.21 11.75 9.57
C PRO A 286 -5.22 11.75 8.02
N ARG A 287 -4.47 10.83 7.40
CA ARG A 287 -4.43 10.67 5.93
C ARG A 287 -5.74 10.10 5.40
N TYR A 288 -6.31 9.11 6.08
CA TYR A 288 -7.64 8.59 5.76
C TYR A 288 -8.72 9.68 5.86
N LEU A 289 -8.74 10.44 6.96
CA LEU A 289 -9.71 11.52 7.16
C LEU A 289 -9.57 12.64 6.13
N GLN A 290 -8.36 12.94 5.67
CA GLN A 290 -8.13 13.87 4.56
C GLN A 290 -8.74 13.33 3.26
N ALA A 291 -8.43 12.08 2.89
CA ALA A 291 -9.01 11.46 1.70
C ALA A 291 -10.54 11.38 1.74
N VAL A 292 -11.14 11.12 2.91
CA VAL A 292 -12.60 11.17 3.09
C VAL A 292 -13.16 12.55 2.81
N ARG A 293 -12.50 13.63 3.28
CA ARG A 293 -12.93 15.01 2.98
C ARG A 293 -12.89 15.30 1.48
N ASP A 294 -11.82 14.88 0.82
CA ASP A 294 -11.62 15.13 -0.61
C ASP A 294 -12.66 14.35 -1.45
N LEU A 295 -12.90 13.09 -1.10
CA LEU A 295 -13.93 12.24 -1.74
C LEU A 295 -15.36 12.73 -1.48
N ASP A 296 -15.66 13.30 -0.32
CA ASP A 296 -16.99 13.82 0.01
C ASP A 296 -17.44 14.91 -0.97
N ALA A 297 -16.52 15.80 -1.35
CA ALA A 297 -16.77 16.83 -2.36
C ALA A 297 -17.12 16.22 -3.73
N HIS A 298 -16.49 15.09 -4.08
CA HIS A 298 -16.78 14.36 -5.32
C HIS A 298 -18.12 13.61 -5.25
N VAL A 299 -18.42 12.96 -4.12
CA VAL A 299 -19.69 12.26 -3.88
C VAL A 299 -20.86 13.24 -3.96
N ALA A 300 -20.77 14.38 -3.29
CA ALA A 300 -21.82 15.41 -3.31
C ALA A 300 -22.15 15.89 -4.73
N ARG A 301 -21.15 15.92 -5.62
CA ARG A 301 -21.31 16.32 -7.03
C ARG A 301 -21.89 15.20 -7.91
N LEU A 302 -21.48 13.95 -7.68
CA LEU A 302 -21.78 12.82 -8.57
C LEU A 302 -23.02 12.01 -8.16
N SER A 303 -23.35 11.99 -6.87
CA SER A 303 -24.49 11.26 -6.32
C SER A 303 -25.46 12.24 -5.63
N PRO A 304 -26.12 13.15 -6.39
CA PRO A 304 -27.04 14.11 -5.82
C PRO A 304 -28.22 13.42 -5.12
N THR A 305 -28.67 14.02 -4.02
CA THR A 305 -29.89 13.61 -3.32
C THR A 305 -31.08 13.91 -4.23
N VAL A 306 -31.63 12.88 -4.86
CA VAL A 306 -32.95 12.97 -5.51
C VAL A 306 -33.98 12.74 -4.41
N ASP A 307 -34.97 13.62 -4.28
CA ASP A 307 -36.09 13.44 -3.35
C ASP A 307 -36.69 12.04 -3.54
N ALA A 308 -36.83 11.28 -2.45
CA ALA A 308 -37.31 9.89 -2.47
C ALA A 308 -38.68 9.74 -3.16
N ASP A 309 -39.47 10.81 -3.22
CA ASP A 309 -40.78 10.88 -3.87
C ASP A 309 -40.72 10.98 -5.41
N ALA A 310 -39.55 11.18 -6.02
CA ALA A 310 -39.37 11.28 -7.47
C ALA A 310 -39.05 9.93 -8.16
N VAL A 311 -38.95 8.84 -7.41
CA VAL A 311 -38.72 7.50 -7.99
C VAL A 311 -40.00 7.03 -8.68
N VAL A 312 -40.03 7.15 -10.01
CA VAL A 312 -41.13 6.64 -10.84
C VAL A 312 -41.22 5.11 -10.69
N PRO A 313 -42.37 4.55 -10.29
CA PRO A 313 -42.57 3.10 -10.28
C PRO A 313 -42.35 2.52 -11.68
N GLY A 314 -41.37 1.63 -11.84
CA GLY A 314 -41.01 1.01 -13.13
C GLY A 314 -39.84 1.67 -13.88
N GLY A 315 -39.17 2.67 -13.30
CA GLY A 315 -37.90 3.19 -13.81
C GLY A 315 -36.73 2.23 -13.62
N ASP A 316 -35.64 2.44 -14.37
CA ASP A 316 -34.41 1.64 -14.28
C ASP A 316 -33.81 1.73 -12.87
N LEU A 317 -33.92 0.66 -12.08
CA LEU A 317 -33.51 0.61 -10.68
C LEU A 317 -31.99 0.79 -10.50
N SER A 318 -31.21 0.60 -11.57
CA SER A 318 -29.77 0.87 -11.58
C SER A 318 -29.44 2.36 -11.42
N ALA A 319 -30.30 3.25 -11.92
CA ALA A 319 -30.15 4.71 -11.78
C ALA A 319 -30.42 5.24 -10.37
N ALA A 320 -30.89 4.37 -9.46
CA ALA A 320 -31.20 4.70 -8.07
C ALA A 320 -30.09 4.30 -7.07
N VAL A 321 -28.94 3.77 -7.55
CA VAL A 321 -27.77 3.56 -6.69
C VAL A 321 -27.26 4.91 -6.19
N ARG A 322 -26.99 4.99 -4.89
CA ARG A 322 -26.48 6.20 -4.22
C ARG A 322 -25.27 5.87 -3.38
N VAL A 323 -24.35 6.81 -3.31
CA VAL A 323 -23.24 6.81 -2.36
C VAL A 323 -23.39 8.06 -1.52
N ALA A 324 -23.32 7.91 -0.20
CA ALA A 324 -23.41 9.03 0.73
C ALA A 324 -22.34 8.88 1.82
N ARG A 325 -21.82 10.01 2.28
CA ARG A 325 -20.98 10.05 3.48
C ARG A 325 -21.85 9.92 4.71
N GLU A 326 -21.51 8.99 5.59
CA GLU A 326 -22.21 8.78 6.86
C GLU A 326 -21.19 8.68 8.01
N PRO A 327 -21.50 9.21 9.20
CA PRO A 327 -20.79 8.82 10.41
C PRO A 327 -21.18 7.38 10.74
N ASP A 328 -20.23 6.45 10.60
CA ASP A 328 -20.46 5.03 10.90
C ASP A 328 -19.58 4.60 12.07
N VAL A 329 -19.81 3.39 12.58
CA VAL A 329 -19.01 2.84 13.68
C VAL A 329 -17.93 1.89 13.18
N ARG A 330 -16.79 1.85 13.87
CA ARG A 330 -15.65 0.94 13.62
C ARG A 330 -15.93 -0.50 14.08
N VAL A 331 -17.12 -0.99 13.75
CA VAL A 331 -17.60 -2.35 14.03
C VAL A 331 -17.94 -2.99 12.68
N PRO A 332 -16.95 -3.59 11.99
CA PRO A 332 -17.18 -4.13 10.65
C PRO A 332 -18.30 -5.18 10.66
N LEU A 333 -19.08 -5.20 9.59
CA LEU A 333 -20.13 -6.16 9.27
C LEU A 333 -21.34 -6.12 10.20
N TYR A 334 -21.50 -5.12 11.08
CA TYR A 334 -22.59 -5.12 12.05
C TYR A 334 -23.97 -5.16 11.38
N ARG A 335 -24.13 -4.55 10.20
CA ARG A 335 -25.37 -4.57 9.41
C ARG A 335 -25.72 -5.98 8.92
N HIS A 336 -24.72 -6.87 8.82
CA HIS A 336 -24.82 -8.20 8.24
C HIS A 336 -24.69 -9.32 9.28
N TRP A 337 -24.67 -8.98 10.58
CA TRP A 337 -24.44 -9.93 11.67
C TRP A 337 -25.42 -9.73 12.84
N THR A 338 -25.29 -10.56 13.87
CA THR A 338 -25.90 -10.25 15.17
C THR A 338 -25.09 -9.14 15.85
N LEU A 339 -25.72 -8.32 16.69
CA LEU A 339 -24.99 -7.28 17.44
C LEU A 339 -23.89 -7.91 18.32
N TRP A 340 -24.18 -9.07 18.91
CA TRP A 340 -23.21 -9.85 19.67
C TRP A 340 -21.97 -10.22 18.85
N ASP A 341 -22.16 -10.88 17.71
CA ASP A 341 -21.04 -11.34 16.89
C ASP A 341 -20.24 -10.16 16.35
N ALA A 342 -20.90 -9.08 15.94
CA ALA A 342 -20.22 -7.88 15.45
C ALA A 342 -19.28 -7.27 16.51
N LEU A 343 -19.78 -7.08 17.74
CA LEU A 343 -18.97 -6.52 18.84
C LEU A 343 -17.89 -7.49 19.32
N ALA A 344 -18.20 -8.79 19.37
CA ALA A 344 -17.26 -9.82 19.83
C ALA A 344 -16.06 -9.99 18.90
N HIS A 345 -16.21 -9.68 17.60
CA HIS A 345 -15.17 -9.90 16.60
C HIS A 345 -14.58 -8.63 15.99
N ALA A 346 -15.12 -7.43 16.28
CA ALA A 346 -14.49 -6.18 15.88
C ALA A 346 -13.10 -6.04 16.53
N ARG A 347 -12.05 -5.73 15.75
CA ARG A 347 -10.65 -5.71 16.22
C ARG A 347 -10.43 -4.82 17.45
N GLY A 348 -10.92 -3.59 17.43
CA GLY A 348 -10.77 -2.66 18.56
C GLY A 348 -11.44 -3.16 19.84
N ILE A 349 -12.67 -3.67 19.72
CA ILE A 349 -13.48 -4.13 20.86
C ILE A 349 -12.96 -5.45 21.41
N SER A 350 -12.71 -6.42 20.51
CA SER A 350 -12.22 -7.75 20.87
C SER A 350 -10.87 -7.68 21.59
N CYS A 351 -9.95 -6.82 21.14
CA CYS A 351 -8.68 -6.59 21.81
C CYS A 351 -8.85 -5.97 23.20
N ARG A 352 -9.64 -4.88 23.32
CA ARG A 352 -9.84 -4.15 24.58
C ARG A 352 -10.53 -4.99 25.67
N LEU A 353 -11.52 -5.78 25.24
CA LEU A 353 -12.30 -6.62 26.14
C LEU A 353 -11.70 -8.01 26.32
N ALA A 354 -10.81 -8.43 25.43
CA ALA A 354 -10.33 -9.81 25.31
C ALA A 354 -11.49 -10.80 25.16
N THR A 355 -12.37 -10.58 24.17
CA THR A 355 -13.62 -11.34 23.95
C THR A 355 -13.41 -12.83 23.67
N TRP A 356 -12.18 -13.24 23.37
CA TRP A 356 -11.76 -14.64 23.28
C TRP A 356 -11.60 -15.33 24.66
N THR A 357 -11.78 -14.61 25.76
CA THR A 357 -11.74 -15.16 27.14
C THR A 357 -13.14 -15.14 27.76
N SER A 358 -13.42 -16.07 28.69
CA SER A 358 -14.68 -16.07 29.44
C SER A 358 -14.95 -14.74 30.15
N ARG A 359 -13.92 -14.18 30.79
CA ARG A 359 -14.01 -12.86 31.43
C ARG A 359 -14.31 -11.74 30.45
N GLY A 360 -13.78 -11.78 29.24
CA GLY A 360 -14.07 -10.80 28.19
C GLY A 360 -15.51 -10.90 27.68
N VAL A 361 -16.00 -12.13 27.52
CA VAL A 361 -17.42 -12.42 27.22
C VAL A 361 -18.33 -11.84 28.30
N ASP A 362 -18.02 -12.06 29.58
CA ASP A 362 -18.79 -11.50 30.70
C ASP A 362 -18.79 -9.96 30.69
N ARG A 363 -17.65 -9.33 30.35
CA ARG A 363 -17.53 -7.86 30.23
C ARG A 363 -18.37 -7.31 29.08
N LEU A 364 -18.39 -8.00 27.93
CA LEU A 364 -19.22 -7.59 26.78
C LEU A 364 -20.72 -7.73 27.11
N GLN A 365 -21.11 -8.84 27.75
CA GLN A 365 -22.48 -9.03 28.21
C GLN A 365 -22.89 -7.98 29.25
N PHE A 366 -22.00 -7.64 30.18
CA PHE A 366 -22.22 -6.58 31.15
C PHE A 366 -22.44 -5.22 30.46
N LEU A 367 -21.64 -4.89 29.44
CA LEU A 367 -21.79 -3.65 28.67
C LEU A 367 -23.16 -3.57 27.97
N LEU A 368 -23.55 -4.63 27.25
CA LEU A 368 -24.86 -4.70 26.58
C LEU A 368 -26.03 -4.59 27.57
N THR A 369 -25.88 -5.19 28.75
CA THR A 369 -26.86 -5.08 29.83
C THR A 369 -26.97 -3.65 30.34
N LYS A 370 -25.85 -2.94 30.49
CA LYS A 370 -25.84 -1.52 30.91
C LYS A 370 -26.45 -0.58 29.87
N MET A 371 -26.27 -0.89 28.59
CA MET A 371 -26.93 -0.19 27.47
C MET A 371 -28.44 -0.46 27.39
N GLY A 372 -28.98 -1.39 28.19
CA GLY A 372 -30.40 -1.75 28.18
C GLY A 372 -30.80 -2.63 27.00
N VAL A 373 -29.85 -3.30 26.33
CA VAL A 373 -30.16 -4.21 25.21
C VAL A 373 -30.39 -5.63 25.74
N PRO A 374 -31.60 -6.19 25.61
CA PRO A 374 -31.90 -7.52 26.13
C PRO A 374 -31.21 -8.63 25.31
N MET A 375 -31.02 -9.78 25.94
CA MET A 375 -30.28 -10.91 25.39
C MET A 375 -30.84 -11.45 24.08
N ASP A 376 -32.17 -11.50 23.97
CA ASP A 376 -32.83 -12.00 22.77
C ASP A 376 -32.66 -11.06 21.58
N GLU A 377 -32.53 -9.75 21.83
CA GLU A 377 -32.36 -8.74 20.77
C GLU A 377 -30.93 -8.74 20.23
N TYR A 378 -29.90 -8.73 21.09
CA TYR A 378 -28.51 -8.69 20.59
C TYR A 378 -28.03 -10.00 19.95
N ARG A 379 -28.77 -11.11 20.14
CA ARG A 379 -28.54 -12.40 19.46
C ARG A 379 -29.33 -12.55 18.17
N LYS A 380 -30.27 -11.65 17.90
CA LYS A 380 -31.00 -11.58 16.63
C LYS A 380 -30.12 -10.90 15.57
N PRO A 381 -30.26 -11.22 14.27
CA PRO A 381 -29.58 -10.46 13.23
C PRO A 381 -29.96 -8.99 13.32
N PHE A 382 -28.97 -8.09 13.22
CA PHE A 382 -29.11 -6.66 13.48
C PHE A 382 -30.23 -6.03 12.65
N LEU A 383 -30.37 -6.39 11.37
CA LEU A 383 -31.48 -5.91 10.52
C LEU A 383 -32.87 -6.11 11.17
N HIS A 384 -33.07 -7.24 11.85
CA HIS A 384 -34.34 -7.63 12.43
C HIS A 384 -34.52 -7.18 13.88
N MET A 385 -33.52 -6.55 14.48
CA MET A 385 -33.59 -5.97 15.82
C MET A 385 -34.65 -4.85 15.87
N ASP A 386 -35.26 -4.63 17.03
CA ASP A 386 -36.25 -3.57 17.20
C ASP A 386 -35.69 -2.20 16.76
N LYS A 387 -36.53 -1.39 16.11
CA LYS A 387 -36.10 -0.11 15.52
C LYS A 387 -35.61 0.87 16.61
N ALA A 388 -36.33 0.98 17.72
CA ALA A 388 -35.94 1.92 18.78
C ALA A 388 -34.59 1.53 19.39
N LEU A 389 -34.31 0.23 19.51
CA LEU A 389 -33.00 -0.23 19.95
C LEU A 389 -31.91 0.05 18.89
N LYS A 390 -32.16 -0.22 17.60
CA LYS A 390 -31.18 0.09 16.53
C LYS A 390 -30.77 1.57 16.51
N ASP A 391 -31.75 2.45 16.65
CA ASP A 391 -31.54 3.90 16.63
C ASP A 391 -30.74 4.37 17.87
N ALA A 392 -30.86 3.66 19.00
CA ALA A 392 -30.20 4.02 20.26
C ALA A 392 -28.86 3.31 20.53
N VAL A 393 -28.60 2.13 19.97
CA VAL A 393 -27.47 1.25 20.34
C VAL A 393 -26.14 1.97 20.27
N TRP A 394 -25.86 2.74 19.22
CA TRP A 394 -24.56 3.39 19.06
C TRP A 394 -24.36 4.54 20.04
N THR A 395 -25.39 5.36 20.28
CA THR A 395 -25.37 6.41 21.31
C THR A 395 -25.19 5.82 22.71
N GLN A 396 -25.88 4.71 23.01
CA GLN A 396 -25.72 4.01 24.28
C GLN A 396 -24.32 3.39 24.42
N LEU A 397 -23.76 2.86 23.33
CA LEU A 397 -22.42 2.30 23.33
C LEU A 397 -21.37 3.38 23.61
N GLU A 398 -21.47 4.56 22.98
CA GLU A 398 -20.59 5.70 23.27
C GLU A 398 -20.74 6.20 24.71
N THR A 399 -21.97 6.25 25.23
CA THR A 399 -22.25 6.66 26.61
C THR A 399 -21.62 5.71 27.64
N HIS A 400 -21.64 4.40 27.36
CA HIS A 400 -21.15 3.37 28.28
C HIS A 400 -19.73 2.86 27.95
N ALA A 401 -19.14 3.26 26.83
CA ALA A 401 -17.78 2.91 26.41
C ALA A 401 -16.70 3.17 27.48
N PRO A 402 -16.74 4.29 28.23
CA PRO A 402 -15.76 4.54 29.30
C PRO A 402 -15.74 3.48 30.41
N LEU A 403 -16.87 2.82 30.68
CA LEU A 403 -16.97 1.77 31.72
C LEU A 403 -16.05 0.57 31.42
N VAL A 404 -15.76 0.36 30.14
CA VAL A 404 -14.93 -0.74 29.67
C VAL A 404 -13.64 -0.27 28.99
N ARG A 405 -13.36 1.04 29.05
CA ARG A 405 -12.23 1.73 28.40
C ARG A 405 -12.27 1.65 26.87
N LEU A 406 -13.43 1.54 26.24
CA LEU A 406 -13.52 1.61 24.77
C LEU A 406 -13.32 3.06 24.32
N ASP A 407 -12.55 3.25 23.26
CA ASP A 407 -12.31 4.56 22.64
C ASP A 407 -13.49 4.95 21.73
N LEU A 408 -13.44 6.16 21.16
CA LEU A 408 -14.44 6.63 20.20
C LEU A 408 -14.57 5.64 19.03
N LEU A 409 -15.79 5.16 18.81
CA LEU A 409 -16.07 4.16 17.80
C LEU A 409 -16.53 4.77 16.48
N THR A 410 -16.93 6.04 16.47
CA THR A 410 -17.43 6.72 15.28
C THR A 410 -16.29 7.17 14.36
N CYS A 411 -16.42 6.83 13.08
CA CYS A 411 -15.47 7.17 12.03
C CYS A 411 -16.26 7.54 10.76
N PRO A 412 -15.93 8.67 10.10
CA PRO A 412 -16.60 9.03 8.86
C PRO A 412 -16.24 8.01 7.76
N THR A 413 -17.25 7.49 7.09
CA THR A 413 -17.11 6.55 5.98
C THR A 413 -18.17 6.84 4.93
N PHE A 414 -18.25 6.00 3.91
CA PHE A 414 -19.27 6.07 2.88
C PHE A 414 -20.11 4.79 2.87
N VAL A 415 -21.39 4.97 2.56
CA VAL A 415 -22.36 3.89 2.43
C VAL A 415 -22.92 3.92 1.02
N ARG A 416 -22.91 2.76 0.36
CA ARG A 416 -23.59 2.55 -0.92
C ARG A 416 -24.95 1.93 -0.67
N SER A 417 -26.00 2.57 -1.17
CA SER A 417 -27.37 2.09 -1.09
C SER A 417 -27.95 1.89 -2.49
N ALA A 418 -28.80 0.88 -2.61
CA ALA A 418 -29.57 0.60 -3.81
C ALA A 418 -30.99 0.17 -3.40
N PRO A 419 -32.02 0.40 -4.23
CA PRO A 419 -33.38 -0.03 -3.89
C PRO A 419 -33.44 -1.54 -3.64
N LEU A 420 -34.22 -1.94 -2.62
CA LEU A 420 -34.47 -3.36 -2.26
C LEU A 420 -33.24 -4.16 -1.79
N VAL A 421 -32.06 -3.53 -1.74
CA VAL A 421 -30.79 -4.12 -1.31
C VAL A 421 -30.36 -3.50 0.02
N THR A 422 -29.83 -4.31 0.93
CA THR A 422 -29.28 -3.79 2.20
C THR A 422 -28.10 -2.85 1.91
N PRO A 423 -28.06 -1.65 2.50
CA PRO A 423 -26.94 -0.73 2.30
C PRO A 423 -25.63 -1.36 2.82
N VAL A 424 -24.55 -1.10 2.10
CA VAL A 424 -23.22 -1.66 2.39
C VAL A 424 -22.25 -0.50 2.64
N SER A 425 -21.59 -0.51 3.80
CA SER A 425 -20.53 0.47 4.09
C SER A 425 -19.26 0.12 3.31
N ALA A 426 -18.39 1.10 3.09
CA ALA A 426 -17.10 0.87 2.46
C ALA A 426 -16.27 -0.18 3.21
N THR A 427 -16.30 -0.15 4.55
CA THR A 427 -15.62 -1.13 5.42
C THR A 427 -16.16 -2.54 5.21
N ASP A 428 -17.48 -2.70 5.12
CA ASP A 428 -18.13 -4.00 4.92
C ASP A 428 -17.82 -4.58 3.53
N ALA A 429 -17.83 -3.73 2.50
CA ALA A 429 -17.44 -4.11 1.15
C ALA A 429 -15.97 -4.54 1.05
N VAL A 430 -15.05 -3.80 1.69
CA VAL A 430 -13.63 -4.18 1.77
C VAL A 430 -13.45 -5.53 2.47
N ALA A 431 -14.14 -5.76 3.58
CA ALA A 431 -14.09 -7.03 4.29
C ALA A 431 -14.63 -8.19 3.43
N ALA A 432 -15.73 -7.97 2.70
CA ALA A 432 -16.31 -8.96 1.79
C ALA A 432 -15.35 -9.33 0.64
N LEU A 433 -14.76 -8.33 -0.01
CA LEU A 433 -13.79 -8.53 -1.09
C LEU A 433 -12.52 -9.21 -0.57
N GLY A 434 -12.03 -8.83 0.63
CA GLY A 434 -10.90 -9.49 1.27
C GLY A 434 -11.15 -10.98 1.57
N ALA A 435 -12.37 -11.34 1.95
CA ALA A 435 -12.73 -12.74 2.18
C ALA A 435 -12.85 -13.55 0.89
N LEU A 436 -13.38 -12.96 -0.19
CA LEU A 436 -13.38 -13.56 -1.52
C LEU A 436 -11.95 -13.77 -2.05
N ALA A 437 -11.05 -12.82 -1.79
CA ALA A 437 -9.64 -12.91 -2.15
C ALA A 437 -8.92 -14.08 -1.46
N VAL A 438 -9.27 -14.38 -0.21
CA VAL A 438 -8.72 -15.51 0.57
C VAL A 438 -9.28 -16.85 0.08
N SER A 439 -10.45 -16.85 -0.55
CA SER A 439 -11.16 -18.06 -0.92
C SER A 439 -10.50 -18.75 -2.14
N PRO A 440 -10.43 -20.10 -2.17
CA PRO A 440 -9.88 -20.83 -3.31
C PRO A 440 -10.54 -20.49 -4.65
N ALA A 441 -9.76 -20.42 -5.73
CA ALA A 441 -10.26 -20.06 -7.06
C ALA A 441 -11.47 -20.90 -7.52
N ALA A 442 -11.47 -22.21 -7.21
CA ALA A 442 -12.55 -23.11 -7.58
C ALA A 442 -13.89 -22.75 -6.90
N THR A 443 -13.87 -22.44 -5.60
CA THR A 443 -15.08 -22.09 -4.84
C THR A 443 -15.60 -20.71 -5.21
N VAL A 444 -14.69 -19.79 -5.52
CA VAL A 444 -15.05 -18.45 -5.99
C VAL A 444 -15.70 -18.51 -7.38
N ARG A 445 -15.18 -19.33 -8.30
CA ARG A 445 -15.79 -19.53 -9.63
C ARG A 445 -17.20 -20.08 -9.54
N THR A 446 -17.44 -21.09 -8.69
CA THR A 446 -18.78 -21.66 -8.53
C THR A 446 -19.76 -20.63 -7.95
N ALA A 447 -19.32 -19.84 -6.97
CA ALA A 447 -20.11 -18.73 -6.43
C ALA A 447 -20.41 -17.65 -7.49
N ALA A 448 -19.42 -17.25 -8.30
CA ALA A 448 -19.59 -16.27 -9.37
C ALA A 448 -20.53 -16.75 -10.48
N SER A 449 -20.42 -18.03 -10.86
CA SER A 449 -21.34 -18.67 -11.82
C SER A 449 -22.77 -18.71 -11.28
N ALA A 450 -22.95 -19.07 -10.00
CA ALA A 450 -24.27 -19.09 -9.37
C ALA A 450 -24.87 -17.68 -9.28
N ALA A 451 -24.05 -16.66 -9.02
CA ALA A 451 -24.48 -15.27 -8.99
C ALA A 451 -24.87 -14.71 -10.36
N SER A 452 -24.40 -15.33 -11.46
CA SER A 452 -24.66 -14.90 -12.84
C SER A 452 -25.82 -15.65 -13.52
N GLY A 453 -26.44 -16.64 -12.86
CA GLY A 453 -27.57 -17.39 -13.41
C GLY A 453 -28.80 -16.50 -13.61
N VAL A 454 -29.39 -16.55 -14.81
CA VAL A 454 -30.67 -15.88 -15.16
C VAL A 454 -31.80 -16.59 -14.41
N GLY A 455 -32.11 -16.11 -13.21
CA GLY A 455 -33.38 -16.39 -12.54
C GLY A 455 -34.47 -15.53 -13.18
N ASN A 456 -35.73 -15.95 -13.13
CA ASN A 456 -36.84 -15.11 -13.57
C ASN A 456 -36.79 -13.77 -12.82
N THR A 457 -36.81 -12.66 -13.56
CA THR A 457 -36.59 -11.28 -13.09
C THR A 457 -37.49 -10.83 -11.93
N HIS A 458 -38.60 -11.53 -11.68
CA HIS A 458 -39.49 -11.28 -10.55
C HIS A 458 -39.01 -11.94 -9.24
N ASP A 459 -38.32 -13.08 -9.31
CA ASP A 459 -37.72 -13.76 -8.14
C ASP A 459 -36.33 -13.17 -7.84
N ASP A 460 -35.70 -12.54 -8.84
CA ASP A 460 -34.42 -11.87 -8.67
C ASP A 460 -34.50 -10.58 -7.86
N LEU A 461 -35.61 -9.83 -7.90
CA LEU A 461 -35.82 -8.62 -7.10
C LEU A 461 -36.36 -8.92 -5.68
N VAL A 462 -37.14 -9.98 -5.53
CA VAL A 462 -37.70 -10.43 -4.23
C VAL A 462 -36.67 -11.27 -3.45
N GLY A 463 -35.87 -12.07 -4.17
CA GLY A 463 -34.70 -12.79 -3.66
C GLY A 463 -33.39 -11.98 -3.63
N ALA A 464 -33.39 -10.74 -4.13
CA ALA A 464 -32.33 -9.74 -3.91
C ALA A 464 -32.59 -8.83 -2.70
N THR A 465 -33.54 -9.18 -1.84
CA THR A 465 -33.26 -8.96 -0.42
C THR A 465 -31.93 -9.67 -0.19
N VAL A 466 -30.86 -8.92 0.11
CA VAL A 466 -29.54 -9.50 0.46
C VAL A 466 -29.72 -10.21 1.79
N ALA A 467 -30.43 -11.33 1.77
CA ALA A 467 -30.41 -12.32 2.81
C ALA A 467 -29.04 -12.95 2.70
N VAL A 468 -28.05 -12.27 3.30
CA VAL A 468 -26.79 -12.90 3.67
C VAL A 468 -27.19 -14.22 4.31
N PRO A 469 -26.82 -15.38 3.75
CA PRO A 469 -27.32 -16.65 4.24
C PRO A 469 -27.01 -16.70 5.74
N SER A 470 -28.07 -16.71 6.53
CA SER A 470 -28.03 -16.50 7.98
C SER A 470 -28.40 -17.80 8.68
N GLY A 471 -27.75 -18.08 9.79
CA GLY A 471 -27.88 -19.34 10.50
C GLY A 471 -26.89 -20.40 10.03
N VAL A 472 -27.04 -21.61 10.58
CA VAL A 472 -26.02 -22.67 10.53
C VAL A 472 -25.67 -23.10 9.10
N ALA A 473 -26.64 -23.15 8.19
CA ALA A 473 -26.41 -23.52 6.79
C ALA A 473 -25.62 -22.44 6.02
N GLY A 474 -25.88 -21.16 6.30
CA GLY A 474 -25.13 -20.06 5.70
C GLY A 474 -23.70 -19.96 6.20
N ASP A 475 -23.50 -20.17 7.51
CA ASP A 475 -22.17 -20.23 8.11
C ASP A 475 -21.35 -21.41 7.56
N ALA A 476 -21.98 -22.58 7.33
CA ALA A 476 -21.33 -23.72 6.71
C ALA A 476 -20.93 -23.46 5.25
N ALA A 477 -21.80 -22.80 4.46
CA ALA A 477 -21.49 -22.42 3.09
C ALA A 477 -20.35 -21.39 3.02
N ALA A 478 -20.33 -20.43 3.94
CA ALA A 478 -19.25 -19.44 4.06
C ALA A 478 -17.92 -20.07 4.48
N ALA A 479 -17.94 -21.04 5.42
CA ALA A 479 -16.76 -21.82 5.77
C ALA A 479 -16.26 -22.64 4.58
N ALA A 480 -17.15 -23.34 3.86
CA ALA A 480 -16.81 -24.08 2.65
C ALA A 480 -16.25 -23.20 1.53
N LEU A 481 -16.71 -21.94 1.41
CA LEU A 481 -16.15 -20.98 0.47
C LEU A 481 -14.68 -20.67 0.78
N LEU A 482 -14.32 -20.57 2.06
CA LEU A 482 -12.95 -20.31 2.52
C LEU A 482 -12.04 -21.55 2.54
N THR A 483 -12.59 -22.75 2.73
CA THR A 483 -11.81 -23.99 2.93
C THR A 483 -12.03 -25.10 1.92
N GLY A 484 -12.87 -24.86 0.91
CA GLY A 484 -13.11 -25.83 -0.13
C GLY A 484 -11.81 -26.34 -0.75
N ALA A 485 -11.76 -27.63 -1.07
CA ALA A 485 -10.60 -28.23 -1.67
C ALA A 485 -10.25 -27.54 -3.01
N PRO A 486 -8.96 -27.45 -3.37
CA PRO A 486 -8.59 -27.13 -4.75
C PRO A 486 -9.25 -28.12 -5.71
N ALA A 487 -9.43 -27.71 -6.98
CA ALA A 487 -10.05 -28.56 -8.00
C ALA A 487 -9.39 -29.95 -8.01
N ALA A 488 -10.21 -31.01 -7.95
CA ALA A 488 -9.76 -32.41 -7.83
C ALA A 488 -8.92 -32.89 -9.03
N ASP A 489 -8.92 -32.10 -10.08
CA ASP A 489 -8.37 -32.31 -11.41
C ASP A 489 -6.84 -32.15 -11.46
N GLY A 490 -6.21 -31.66 -10.37
CA GLY A 490 -4.76 -31.38 -10.34
C GLY A 490 -4.33 -30.20 -11.20
N SER A 491 -5.27 -29.45 -11.79
CA SER A 491 -4.97 -28.19 -12.49
C SER A 491 -4.50 -27.14 -11.48
N GLU A 492 -3.40 -26.45 -11.77
CA GLU A 492 -2.97 -25.30 -10.97
C GLU A 492 -4.15 -24.31 -10.79
N PRO A 493 -4.36 -23.77 -9.58
CA PRO A 493 -5.44 -22.83 -9.34
C PRO A 493 -5.18 -21.57 -10.14
N ASP A 494 -5.92 -21.34 -11.22
CA ASP A 494 -5.86 -20.10 -12.01
C ASP A 494 -6.16 -18.89 -11.11
N PRO A 495 -5.15 -18.09 -10.71
CA PRO A 495 -5.35 -16.96 -9.81
C PRO A 495 -6.16 -15.84 -10.48
N SER A 496 -6.23 -15.85 -11.81
CA SER A 496 -7.04 -14.91 -12.60
C SER A 496 -8.53 -15.05 -12.27
N ALA A 497 -8.98 -16.26 -11.94
CA ALA A 497 -10.38 -16.50 -11.64
C ALA A 497 -10.85 -15.78 -10.36
N VAL A 498 -10.00 -15.72 -9.33
CA VAL A 498 -10.29 -14.94 -8.11
C VAL A 498 -10.36 -13.46 -8.44
N PHE A 499 -9.42 -12.96 -9.24
CA PHE A 499 -9.39 -11.56 -9.67
C PHE A 499 -10.67 -11.13 -10.38
N TYR A 500 -11.11 -11.86 -11.40
CA TYR A 500 -12.32 -11.51 -12.14
C TYR A 500 -13.58 -11.65 -11.28
N ALA A 501 -13.60 -12.58 -10.33
CA ALA A 501 -14.71 -12.67 -9.39
C ALA A 501 -14.76 -11.49 -8.40
N LEU A 502 -13.60 -10.98 -7.96
CA LEU A 502 -13.55 -9.75 -7.16
C LEU A 502 -14.09 -8.55 -7.94
N LEU A 503 -13.73 -8.45 -9.22
CA LEU A 503 -14.28 -7.44 -10.11
C LEU A 503 -15.80 -7.56 -10.26
N ASP A 504 -16.28 -8.77 -10.52
CA ASP A 504 -17.69 -9.08 -10.62
C ASP A 504 -18.42 -8.73 -9.32
N ALA A 505 -17.81 -8.92 -8.15
CA ALA A 505 -18.42 -8.60 -6.86
C ALA A 505 -18.66 -7.09 -6.66
N LEU A 506 -17.93 -6.22 -7.36
CA LEU A 506 -18.17 -4.77 -7.34
C LEU A 506 -19.47 -4.37 -8.07
N THR A 507 -19.92 -5.20 -9.01
CA THR A 507 -21.09 -4.93 -9.86
C THR A 507 -22.27 -5.86 -9.56
N LYS A 508 -22.02 -7.07 -9.02
CA LYS A 508 -23.01 -8.11 -8.74
C LYS A 508 -23.27 -8.24 -7.23
N PRO A 509 -24.38 -7.69 -6.69
CA PRO A 509 -24.68 -7.71 -5.26
C PRO A 509 -24.77 -9.11 -4.64
N ARG A 510 -25.20 -10.11 -5.44
CA ARG A 510 -25.27 -11.52 -5.00
C ARG A 510 -23.91 -12.10 -4.69
N LEU A 511 -22.90 -11.79 -5.49
CA LEU A 511 -21.53 -12.26 -5.24
C LEU A 511 -20.93 -11.55 -4.03
N LEU A 512 -21.19 -10.24 -3.89
CA LEU A 512 -20.81 -9.48 -2.71
C LEU A 512 -21.43 -10.07 -1.42
N ALA A 513 -22.68 -10.54 -1.46
CA ALA A 513 -23.34 -11.19 -0.33
C ALA A 513 -22.65 -12.48 0.13
N HIS A 514 -22.11 -13.28 -0.81
CA HIS A 514 -21.28 -14.43 -0.48
C HIS A 514 -19.98 -13.99 0.19
N GLY A 515 -19.36 -12.91 -0.31
CA GLY A 515 -18.19 -12.30 0.31
C GLY A 515 -18.46 -11.81 1.73
N LEU A 516 -19.60 -11.15 1.98
CA LEU A 516 -20.01 -10.72 3.33
C LEU A 516 -20.17 -11.91 4.28
N ALA A 517 -20.77 -13.01 3.80
CA ALA A 517 -20.88 -14.23 4.61
C ALA A 517 -19.50 -14.82 4.94
N ALA A 518 -18.60 -14.91 3.97
CA ALA A 518 -17.22 -15.36 4.17
C ALA A 518 -16.43 -14.45 5.12
N ALA A 519 -16.61 -13.13 5.03
CA ALA A 519 -15.93 -12.16 5.88
C ALA A 519 -16.28 -12.32 7.36
N ARG A 520 -17.55 -12.64 7.66
CA ARG A 520 -17.99 -13.01 9.03
C ARG A 520 -17.26 -14.25 9.54
N THR A 521 -17.17 -15.29 8.72
CA THR A 521 -16.49 -16.54 9.09
C THR A 521 -14.97 -16.33 9.27
N LEU A 522 -14.34 -15.54 8.40
CA LEU A 522 -12.93 -15.18 8.50
C LEU A 522 -12.64 -14.36 9.75
N ALA A 523 -13.49 -13.37 10.09
CA ALA A 523 -13.35 -12.58 11.31
C ALA A 523 -13.46 -13.45 12.58
N LYS A 524 -14.41 -14.40 12.61
CA LYS A 524 -14.52 -15.42 13.68
C LYS A 524 -13.24 -16.24 13.82
N ALA A 525 -12.69 -16.72 12.70
CA ALA A 525 -11.47 -17.53 12.68
C ALA A 525 -10.25 -16.74 13.20
N VAL A 526 -10.06 -15.51 12.71
CA VAL A 526 -8.95 -14.62 13.11
C VAL A 526 -8.95 -14.37 14.62
N VAL A 527 -10.09 -13.99 15.20
CA VAL A 527 -10.18 -13.69 16.64
C VAL A 527 -10.00 -14.95 17.48
N THR A 528 -10.54 -16.09 17.03
CA THR A 528 -10.39 -17.37 17.73
C THR A 528 -8.93 -17.82 17.77
N VAL A 529 -8.23 -17.78 16.63
CA VAL A 529 -6.82 -18.18 16.53
C VAL A 529 -5.92 -17.21 17.29
N ALA A 530 -6.12 -15.90 17.13
CA ALA A 530 -5.38 -14.88 17.89
C ALA A 530 -5.57 -15.07 19.40
N GLY A 531 -6.81 -15.28 19.83
CA GLY A 531 -7.13 -15.56 21.24
C GLY A 531 -6.43 -16.80 21.77
N ALA A 532 -6.40 -17.89 21.00
CA ALA A 532 -5.69 -19.11 21.37
C ALA A 532 -4.17 -18.87 21.50
N VAL A 533 -3.57 -18.13 20.57
CA VAL A 533 -2.14 -17.73 20.61
C VAL A 533 -1.83 -16.91 21.87
N VAL A 534 -2.69 -15.94 22.21
CA VAL A 534 -2.53 -15.09 23.39
C VAL A 534 -2.70 -15.89 24.69
N VAL A 535 -3.76 -16.68 24.80
CA VAL A 535 -4.08 -17.48 26.00
C VAL A 535 -3.00 -18.53 26.27
N ARG A 536 -2.48 -19.19 25.23
CA ARG A 536 -1.39 -20.16 25.34
C ARG A 536 -0.02 -19.51 25.57
N ARG A 537 0.07 -18.17 25.59
CA ARG A 537 1.34 -17.42 25.66
C ARG A 537 2.32 -17.86 24.56
N ALA A 538 1.80 -18.12 23.36
CA ALA A 538 2.59 -18.61 22.23
C ALA A 538 3.40 -17.51 21.53
N ILE A 539 3.20 -16.23 21.90
CA ILE A 539 4.01 -15.11 21.41
C ILE A 539 5.34 -15.11 22.16
N LYS A 540 6.41 -15.45 21.45
CA LYS A 540 7.78 -15.45 21.97
C LYS A 540 8.43 -14.09 21.71
N THR A 541 9.35 -13.70 22.60
CA THR A 541 10.06 -12.42 22.52
C THR A 541 11.55 -12.68 22.29
N MET A 542 12.07 -12.13 21.20
CA MET A 542 13.49 -12.05 20.85
C MET A 542 13.99 -10.63 21.17
N LYS A 543 15.31 -10.37 21.12
CA LYS A 543 15.85 -9.02 21.40
C LYS A 543 15.32 -7.96 20.44
N GLY A 544 15.23 -8.30 19.15
CA GLY A 544 14.83 -7.39 18.08
C GLY A 544 13.33 -7.31 17.84
N PHE A 545 12.59 -8.42 18.03
CA PHE A 545 11.20 -8.58 17.59
C PHE A 545 10.44 -9.60 18.46
N ARG A 546 9.12 -9.69 18.26
CA ARG A 546 8.26 -10.74 18.81
C ARG A 546 7.79 -11.63 17.68
N TYR A 547 7.58 -12.92 17.95
CA TYR A 547 7.02 -13.81 16.94
C TYR A 547 5.99 -14.79 17.47
N ALA A 548 5.09 -15.20 16.59
CA ALA A 548 4.10 -16.23 16.84
C ALA A 548 4.12 -17.22 15.67
N MET A 549 4.39 -18.50 15.96
CA MET A 549 4.32 -19.57 14.98
C MET A 549 3.03 -20.36 15.17
N ILE A 550 2.33 -20.60 14.07
CA ILE A 550 1.10 -21.36 14.01
C ILE A 550 1.40 -22.59 13.15
N HIS A 551 1.82 -23.66 13.82
CA HIS A 551 2.16 -24.95 13.20
C HIS A 551 0.94 -25.74 12.76
N ASP A 552 -0.16 -25.48 13.45
CA ASP A 552 -1.34 -26.28 13.37
C ASP A 552 -2.53 -25.35 13.52
N ALA A 553 -3.13 -25.01 12.39
CA ALA A 553 -4.46 -24.41 12.39
C ALA A 553 -5.56 -25.48 12.27
N GLY A 554 -5.29 -26.70 12.74
CA GLY A 554 -6.31 -27.67 13.16
C GLY A 554 -5.91 -29.14 13.14
N SER A 555 -5.22 -29.64 14.17
CA SER A 555 -5.11 -31.06 14.52
C SER A 555 -5.28 -31.26 16.03
N SER A 556 -6.16 -30.47 16.66
CA SER A 556 -6.83 -30.93 17.87
C SER A 556 -8.24 -31.38 17.53
N SER A 557 -8.40 -32.70 17.51
CA SER A 557 -9.63 -33.49 17.49
C SER A 557 -10.60 -33.23 18.66
N SER A 558 -10.58 -32.04 19.26
CA SER A 558 -11.56 -31.59 20.24
C SER A 558 -12.72 -30.88 19.54
N SER A 559 -13.69 -31.70 19.15
CA SER A 559 -15.08 -31.35 18.88
C SER A 559 -15.58 -30.18 19.75
N SER A 560 -15.91 -29.02 19.14
CA SER A 560 -16.96 -28.06 19.56
C SER A 560 -16.87 -26.65 18.94
N SER A 561 -15.76 -26.24 18.31
CA SER A 561 -15.73 -24.96 17.57
C SER A 561 -15.89 -25.17 16.07
N ASN A 562 -17.12 -24.97 15.60
CA ASN A 562 -17.61 -25.20 14.24
C ASN A 562 -17.06 -24.22 13.17
N THR A 563 -15.94 -23.53 13.39
CA THR A 563 -15.55 -22.46 12.45
C THR A 563 -14.97 -22.98 11.14
N GLY A 564 -14.47 -24.23 11.06
CA GLY A 564 -14.13 -24.92 9.81
C GLY A 564 -13.12 -24.23 8.89
N VAL A 565 -12.59 -23.06 9.27
CA VAL A 565 -11.60 -22.26 8.55
C VAL A 565 -10.22 -22.67 9.06
N HIS A 566 -9.59 -23.57 8.29
CA HIS A 566 -8.33 -24.23 8.60
C HIS A 566 -7.11 -23.41 8.14
N GLY A 567 -5.91 -23.88 8.49
CA GLY A 567 -4.63 -23.18 8.30
C GLY A 567 -4.31 -22.71 6.89
N THR A 568 -4.84 -23.38 5.87
CA THR A 568 -4.66 -23.00 4.47
C THR A 568 -5.22 -21.61 4.17
N ALA A 569 -6.43 -21.29 4.66
CA ALA A 569 -7.03 -19.97 4.48
C ALA A 569 -6.27 -18.88 5.24
N LEU A 570 -5.80 -19.17 6.46
CA LEU A 570 -5.03 -18.22 7.28
C LEU A 570 -3.60 -18.01 6.79
N ALA A 571 -3.05 -18.94 6.02
CA ALA A 571 -1.76 -18.79 5.35
C ALA A 571 -1.83 -17.82 4.15
N HIS A 572 -3.02 -17.50 3.64
CA HIS A 572 -3.17 -16.49 2.60
C HIS A 572 -2.74 -15.10 3.12
N PRO A 573 -1.94 -14.31 2.37
CA PRO A 573 -1.38 -13.04 2.86
C PRO A 573 -2.41 -12.06 3.42
N VAL A 574 -3.59 -11.97 2.82
CA VAL A 574 -4.69 -11.11 3.30
C VAL A 574 -5.21 -11.57 4.67
N ALA A 575 -5.41 -12.87 4.86
CA ALA A 575 -5.88 -13.41 6.13
C ALA A 575 -4.78 -13.33 7.21
N LEU A 576 -3.53 -13.60 6.83
CA LEU A 576 -2.37 -13.49 7.71
C LEU A 576 -2.16 -12.05 8.18
N ARG A 577 -2.43 -11.04 7.33
CA ARG A 577 -2.45 -9.62 7.72
C ARG A 577 -3.50 -9.37 8.79
N LEU A 578 -4.74 -9.81 8.60
CA LEU A 578 -5.80 -9.64 9.59
C LEU A 578 -5.44 -10.28 10.94
N LEU A 579 -4.87 -11.49 10.90
CA LEU A 579 -4.39 -12.18 12.10
C LEU A 579 -3.24 -11.44 12.79
N THR A 580 -2.28 -10.94 12.03
CA THR A 580 -1.14 -10.17 12.55
C THR A 580 -1.60 -8.86 13.18
N LEU A 581 -2.54 -8.14 12.55
CA LEU A 581 -3.13 -6.93 13.11
C LEU A 581 -3.96 -7.20 14.37
N GLN A 582 -4.65 -8.33 14.44
CA GLN A 582 -5.39 -8.75 15.64
C GLN A 582 -4.42 -9.03 16.81
N LEU A 583 -3.32 -9.74 16.55
CA LEU A 583 -2.28 -10.00 17.55
C LEU A 583 -1.57 -8.71 17.98
N ALA A 584 -1.25 -7.82 17.05
CA ALA A 584 -0.67 -6.52 17.33
C ALA A 584 -1.61 -5.65 18.20
N GLY A 585 -2.91 -5.67 17.92
CA GLY A 585 -3.94 -5.03 18.74
C GLY A 585 -3.96 -5.59 20.17
N ALA A 586 -3.91 -6.91 20.33
CA ALA A 586 -3.85 -7.56 21.64
C ALA A 586 -2.57 -7.19 22.41
N LEU A 587 -1.42 -7.08 21.72
CA LEU A 587 -0.15 -6.64 22.30
C LEU A 587 -0.17 -5.16 22.71
N ARG A 588 -0.86 -4.31 21.94
CA ARG A 588 -1.04 -2.88 22.25
C ARG A 588 -1.79 -2.70 23.57
N GLU A 589 -2.82 -3.49 23.82
CA GLU A 589 -3.61 -3.44 25.07
C GLU A 589 -2.83 -3.81 26.33
N ILE A 590 -1.74 -4.56 26.19
CA ILE A 590 -0.84 -4.91 27.29
C ILE A 590 0.46 -4.09 27.28
N ASN A 591 0.52 -3.00 26.50
CA ASN A 591 1.70 -2.14 26.34
C ASN A 591 2.97 -2.90 25.91
N ARG A 592 2.84 -3.88 25.00
CA ARG A 592 3.96 -4.69 24.47
C ARG A 592 4.07 -4.60 22.95
N VAL A 593 3.81 -3.41 22.38
CA VAL A 593 3.81 -3.16 20.93
C VAL A 593 5.12 -2.55 20.40
N GLU A 594 6.07 -2.23 21.29
CA GLU A 594 7.32 -1.53 20.94
C GLU A 594 8.24 -2.28 19.97
N LEU A 595 8.16 -3.61 19.94
CA LEU A 595 8.98 -4.43 19.04
C LEU A 595 8.12 -4.88 17.86
N PRO A 596 8.71 -4.99 16.65
CA PRO A 596 8.04 -5.58 15.50
C PRO A 596 7.48 -6.98 15.81
N LEU A 597 6.37 -7.32 15.17
CA LEU A 597 5.71 -8.62 15.27
C LEU A 597 5.91 -9.41 13.98
N VAL A 598 6.36 -10.66 14.12
CA VAL A 598 6.49 -11.63 13.02
C VAL A 598 5.49 -12.76 13.26
N THR A 599 4.52 -12.91 12.37
CA THR A 599 3.54 -14.01 12.44
C THR A 599 3.86 -15.01 11.34
N ALA A 600 3.93 -16.30 11.67
CA ALA A 600 4.19 -17.36 10.71
C ALA A 600 3.10 -18.43 10.78
N VAL A 601 2.52 -18.80 9.63
CA VAL A 601 1.54 -19.89 9.52
C VAL A 601 2.12 -20.97 8.63
N LEU A 602 2.12 -22.22 9.12
CA LEU A 602 2.58 -23.38 8.36
C LEU A 602 1.50 -23.79 7.35
N ARG A 603 1.87 -23.88 6.08
CA ARG A 603 1.05 -24.44 5.02
C ARG A 603 1.30 -25.95 4.89
N GLU A 604 0.37 -26.67 4.27
CA GLU A 604 0.39 -28.13 4.10
C GLU A 604 1.61 -28.66 3.33
N ASP A 605 2.21 -27.82 2.47
CA ASP A 605 3.43 -28.11 1.70
C ASP A 605 4.72 -28.06 2.54
N GLY A 606 4.63 -27.76 3.84
CA GLY A 606 5.78 -27.65 4.73
C GLY A 606 6.51 -26.31 4.64
N VAL A 607 5.88 -25.29 4.06
CA VAL A 607 6.42 -23.93 3.98
C VAL A 607 5.68 -23.00 4.96
N TYR A 608 6.41 -22.16 5.68
CA TYR A 608 5.81 -21.08 6.46
C TYR A 608 5.56 -19.87 5.57
N VAL A 609 4.34 -19.35 5.60
CA VAL A 609 4.08 -17.98 5.17
C VAL A 609 4.30 -17.08 6.37
N VAL A 610 5.29 -16.21 6.26
CA VAL A 610 5.75 -15.31 7.32
C VAL A 610 5.36 -13.89 6.95
N MET A 611 4.80 -13.17 7.92
CA MET A 611 4.45 -11.77 7.79
C MET A 611 5.09 -10.93 8.89
N GLY A 612 5.76 -9.86 8.48
CA GLY A 612 6.32 -8.85 9.35
C GLY A 612 5.43 -7.61 9.50
N HIS A 613 5.20 -7.16 10.73
CA HIS A 613 4.44 -5.95 11.00
C HIS A 613 5.08 -5.09 12.10
N VAL A 614 5.23 -3.79 11.82
CA VAL A 614 5.69 -2.79 12.79
C VAL A 614 4.48 -1.95 13.22
N ALA A 615 3.93 -2.27 14.39
CA ALA A 615 2.76 -1.58 14.91
C ALA A 615 3.13 -0.24 15.57
N ALA A 616 2.27 0.76 15.39
CA ALA A 616 2.36 2.01 16.15
C ALA A 616 1.82 1.83 17.58
N GLN A 617 2.39 2.59 18.52
CA GLN A 617 1.90 2.64 19.90
C GLN A 617 0.51 3.28 19.96
N THR A 618 0.35 4.44 19.33
CA THR A 618 -0.92 5.16 19.25
C THR A 618 -1.84 4.50 18.21
N PRO A 619 -3.08 4.14 18.58
CA PRO A 619 -4.09 3.71 17.61
C PRO A 619 -4.27 4.75 16.49
N GLY A 620 -4.49 4.28 15.26
CA GLY A 620 -4.68 5.15 14.10
C GLY A 620 -3.39 5.70 13.49
N MET A 621 -2.23 5.56 14.14
CA MET A 621 -0.93 5.88 13.54
C MET A 621 -0.31 4.65 12.87
N VAL A 622 0.59 4.89 11.92
CA VAL A 622 1.36 3.82 11.23
C VAL A 622 2.86 4.10 11.32
N ARG A 623 3.67 3.06 11.18
CA ARG A 623 5.13 3.14 11.12
C ARG A 623 5.63 2.48 9.83
N ARG A 624 6.76 2.96 9.32
CA ARG A 624 7.45 2.32 8.21
C ARG A 624 7.89 0.92 8.62
N ASN A 625 7.82 -0.01 7.66
CA ASN A 625 8.11 -1.41 7.89
C ASN A 625 9.50 -1.78 7.36
N ILE A 626 10.44 -1.90 8.28
CA ILE A 626 11.83 -2.28 8.03
C ILE A 626 12.03 -3.79 7.81
N LEU A 627 11.00 -4.60 8.06
CA LEU A 627 11.16 -6.06 8.05
C LEU A 627 11.39 -6.62 6.65
N GLY A 628 10.98 -5.92 5.59
CA GLY A 628 11.19 -6.41 4.21
C GLY A 628 12.67 -6.56 3.86
N GLU A 629 13.49 -5.57 4.20
CA GLU A 629 14.95 -5.62 4.01
C GLU A 629 15.60 -6.59 5.00
N ALA A 630 15.14 -6.59 6.26
CA ALA A 630 15.67 -7.49 7.28
C ALA A 630 15.44 -8.96 6.94
N PHE A 631 14.31 -9.29 6.29
CA PHE A 631 14.02 -10.64 5.81
C PHE A 631 14.97 -11.06 4.69
N GLN A 632 15.18 -10.18 3.70
CA GLN A 632 16.12 -10.44 2.61
C GLN A 632 17.55 -10.66 3.13
N ALA A 633 18.04 -9.76 4.00
CA ALA A 633 19.36 -9.86 4.60
C ALA A 633 19.55 -11.13 5.44
N ALA A 634 18.54 -11.52 6.22
CA ALA A 634 18.58 -12.75 7.01
C ALA A 634 18.61 -14.00 6.13
N ALA A 635 17.89 -13.98 5.00
CA ALA A 635 17.88 -15.09 4.07
C ALA A 635 19.22 -15.27 3.34
N GLU A 636 19.84 -14.18 2.91
CA GLU A 636 21.16 -14.18 2.27
C GLU A 636 22.25 -14.67 3.23
N ALA A 637 22.21 -14.23 4.49
CA ALA A 637 23.20 -14.62 5.50
C ALA A 637 23.09 -16.10 5.93
N THR A 638 21.89 -16.68 5.92
CA THR A 638 21.67 -18.09 6.31
C THR A 638 21.65 -19.06 5.12
N ASN A 639 21.61 -18.55 3.89
CA ASN A 639 21.32 -19.35 2.69
C ASN A 639 20.05 -20.21 2.85
N ALA A 640 19.06 -19.71 3.60
CA ALA A 640 17.80 -20.40 3.84
C ALA A 640 16.98 -20.52 2.56
N ARG A 641 16.24 -21.63 2.40
CA ARG A 641 15.24 -21.75 1.32
C ARG A 641 14.08 -20.81 1.63
N HIS A 642 14.17 -19.63 1.02
CA HIS A 642 13.20 -18.56 1.14
C HIS A 642 12.66 -18.16 -0.23
N ARG A 643 11.49 -17.51 -0.23
CA ARG A 643 10.92 -16.85 -1.39
C ARG A 643 10.30 -15.52 -0.97
N GLN A 644 10.86 -14.43 -1.49
CA GLN A 644 10.36 -13.05 -1.32
C GLN A 644 9.87 -12.52 -2.67
N ASP A 645 8.90 -13.21 -3.26
CA ASP A 645 8.39 -12.93 -4.62
C ASP A 645 7.07 -12.11 -4.59
N ALA A 646 6.48 -11.93 -3.41
CA ALA A 646 5.25 -11.17 -3.24
C ALA A 646 5.48 -9.66 -3.47
N PHE A 647 4.46 -8.96 -3.96
CA PHE A 647 4.51 -7.50 -4.11
C PHE A 647 4.61 -6.76 -2.76
N ASP A 648 4.16 -7.38 -1.67
CA ASP A 648 4.36 -6.87 -0.32
C ASP A 648 5.64 -7.46 0.26
N ALA A 649 6.69 -6.63 0.36
CA ALA A 649 7.99 -7.01 0.91
C ALA A 649 7.92 -7.51 2.37
N SER A 650 6.82 -7.22 3.08
CA SER A 650 6.63 -7.72 4.44
C SER A 650 6.15 -9.17 4.53
N VAL A 651 5.94 -9.84 3.39
CA VAL A 651 5.52 -11.24 3.32
C VAL A 651 6.60 -12.07 2.65
N VAL A 652 7.04 -13.13 3.32
CA VAL A 652 8.04 -14.07 2.81
C VAL A 652 7.62 -15.51 3.08
N GLU A 653 8.07 -16.42 2.22
CA GLU A 653 7.89 -17.85 2.41
C GLU A 653 9.22 -18.47 2.85
N VAL A 654 9.21 -19.30 3.89
CA VAL A 654 10.44 -19.93 4.44
C VAL A 654 10.17 -21.41 4.69
N ALA A 655 11.07 -22.28 4.24
CA ALA A 655 10.96 -23.72 4.47
C ALA A 655 10.92 -24.06 5.98
N ARG A 656 10.13 -25.05 6.37
CA ARG A 656 9.97 -25.43 7.79
C ARG A 656 11.27 -25.82 8.48
N GLU A 657 12.20 -26.40 7.74
CA GLU A 657 13.49 -26.86 8.27
C GLU A 657 14.43 -25.68 8.59
N ASP A 658 14.29 -24.57 7.85
CA ASP A 658 15.23 -23.46 7.88
C ASP A 658 14.74 -22.31 8.79
N ILE A 659 13.46 -22.33 9.20
CA ILE A 659 12.81 -21.23 9.97
C ILE A 659 13.50 -20.91 11.31
N GLY A 660 14.13 -21.90 11.94
CA GLY A 660 14.80 -21.71 13.24
C GLY A 660 16.01 -20.78 13.11
N GLU A 661 16.96 -21.18 12.27
CA GLU A 661 18.18 -20.43 11.97
C GLU A 661 17.86 -19.07 11.34
N TYR A 662 16.87 -19.05 10.44
CA TYR A 662 16.38 -17.81 9.83
C TYR A 662 15.93 -16.76 10.86
N LEU A 663 15.17 -17.15 11.89
CA LEU A 663 14.72 -16.22 12.93
C LEU A 663 15.83 -15.77 13.88
N GLU A 664 16.83 -16.62 14.12
CA GLU A 664 18.01 -16.25 14.89
C GLU A 664 18.83 -15.19 14.15
N GLN A 665 19.05 -15.39 12.84
CA GLN A 665 19.75 -14.42 12.01
C GLN A 665 18.96 -13.12 11.85
N LEU A 666 17.64 -13.19 11.68
CA LEU A 666 16.78 -12.01 11.63
C LEU A 666 16.94 -11.12 12.88
N GLN A 667 17.16 -11.71 14.06
CA GLN A 667 17.44 -10.94 15.27
C GLN A 667 18.74 -10.14 15.16
N VAL A 668 19.77 -10.71 14.53
CA VAL A 668 21.07 -10.07 14.32
C VAL A 668 20.93 -8.90 13.35
N GLU A 669 20.25 -9.10 12.22
CA GLU A 669 20.07 -8.02 11.22
C GLU A 669 19.24 -6.86 11.79
N LEU A 670 18.14 -7.15 12.51
CA LEU A 670 17.36 -6.11 13.17
C LEU A 670 18.12 -5.37 14.27
N ALA A 671 19.10 -6.01 14.90
CA ALA A 671 19.98 -5.33 15.86
C ALA A 671 20.96 -4.40 15.14
N ARG A 672 21.53 -4.80 14.01
CA ARG A 672 22.41 -3.96 13.17
C ARG A 672 21.68 -2.72 12.65
N MET A 673 20.48 -2.91 12.12
CA MET A 673 19.63 -1.81 11.60
C MET A 673 19.23 -0.80 12.68
N ARG A 674 19.24 -1.19 13.96
CA ARG A 674 18.99 -0.26 15.09
C ARG A 674 20.21 0.49 15.57
N VAL A 675 21.41 0.02 15.24
CA VAL A 675 22.68 0.67 15.64
C VAL A 675 23.11 1.69 14.58
N GLY A 676 22.67 1.52 13.32
CA GLY A 676 22.91 2.46 12.22
C GLY A 676 21.87 3.58 12.05
N ALA A 677 20.79 3.59 12.85
CA ALA A 677 19.74 4.61 12.86
C ALA A 677 19.77 5.37 14.19
#